data_AF-A0A8S9TEP9-F1
#
_entry.id   AF-A0A8S9TEP9-F1
#
_cell.length_a   1.000
_cell.length_b   1.000
_cell.length_c   1.000
_cell.angle_alpha   90.00
_cell.angle_beta   90.00
_cell.angle_gamma   90.00
#
_symmetry.space_group_name_H-M   'P 1'
#
loop_
_entity.id
_entity.type
_entity.pdbx_description
1 polymer ?
#
loop_
_entity_poly.entity_id
_entity_poly.type
_entity_poly.pdbx_seq_one_letter_code
_entity_poly.pdbx_strand_id
1 'polypeptide(L)'
;MTYCINPRCRNPYNPDGRLFCCTCGSELLLEGRYRVVEVLEKRPYTAVYEVLEKGRIKILKVLEQPQNKLVELFEKEAKVLQSINYPGIPKGYSYFLFKGKDSSSLYPCFVMEKIEGLNLQDYLKQRESRPIQEELAVEWLFKLANIVDIVHEKRLFHRDIKPSNIMLRSDGELVLIDFGAVREMTDTYSEALAKEEVTTISSQGYTAPEQCQGQAVPQSDFFALGRTFVYLLTGKEPYELPPDPKDRERKIWRNEIQISENLGNFIDNLMDPLPKKRPQNTKILLHQLVELQKSYGLQLEERGEINIGYRTTENLKNILSEPTCVQSTYYDNNGHDTASAEKPEAYRSLDVNLIDTLVNSHLKENGHERAYKAQKRIPIKKLLAGAAVFATVLVGGLVLSFVHRVDGCSKSTFSKFATDDNISCGEQIIITQSINEEKEEGVKAFAAGRYETAIGLLEKSWKKNSDPETLIYLNNARIFQQVPKSYTFAVVVPMTNNNDSINVSKEMLRGVAQAQDEFNKNPKTNYKIKILIATDNNNSYQAKKIAEALVKKQDVLGVVGHFTSDTTISAVGIYQQHKLPLISSTATSKDLSTVCRQSYCYFRRIAYSDRDIAQNLASYMLTNAKKRKAAVFFNETSNYSFSMRDTLERSFTAGGGTVVKEFDLSAPNFNPSQAISEVRATNADVIVLLPNNDGLISETVFRLIRANRLRYPIVGGDSLFMPNILEGVGNNAEGMVVGIPWHHLSSPNRQYTQATIKLWGEPVNWRTALSYDATRVFVAATEKLSFVSRENLEQTMAEPNFTVKGATGDISFLYNGDRKQLNIQQLVTVKAHPSTGQLQFVPLK
;
A
#
# COMPACT_ATOMS: atom_id res chain seq x y z
N MET A 1 19.34 14.14 -46.02
CA MET A 1 20.48 14.84 -45.40
C MET A 1 20.71 14.25 -44.01
N THR A 2 21.97 14.07 -43.60
CA THR A 2 22.32 13.50 -42.28
C THR A 2 22.78 14.60 -41.33
N TYR A 3 22.29 14.60 -40.09
CA TYR A 3 22.63 15.60 -39.07
C TYR A 3 23.75 15.10 -38.12
N CYS A 4 24.67 15.98 -37.76
CA CYS A 4 25.75 15.71 -36.81
C CYS A 4 25.35 16.11 -35.39
N ILE A 5 25.29 15.14 -34.47
CA ILE A 5 24.88 15.37 -33.06
C ILE A 5 25.97 15.98 -32.16
N ASN A 6 27.18 16.23 -32.66
CA ASN A 6 28.22 16.91 -31.88
C ASN A 6 27.78 18.37 -31.59
N PRO A 7 27.52 18.75 -30.33
CA PRO A 7 27.00 20.09 -30.00
C PRO A 7 27.98 21.22 -30.35
N ARG A 8 29.28 20.90 -30.56
CA ARG A 8 30.33 21.85 -30.95
C ARG A 8 30.47 22.00 -32.46
N CYS A 9 29.67 21.29 -33.26
CA CYS A 9 29.74 21.38 -34.71
C CYS A 9 29.12 22.70 -35.21
N ARG A 10 29.91 23.52 -35.91
CA ARG A 10 29.44 24.81 -36.45
C ARG A 10 28.46 24.69 -37.61
N ASN A 11 28.55 23.60 -38.37
CA ASN A 11 27.62 23.28 -39.45
C ASN A 11 27.29 21.78 -39.42
N PRO A 12 26.15 21.39 -38.81
CA PRO A 12 25.83 19.99 -38.54
C PRO A 12 25.18 19.25 -39.72
N TYR A 13 24.79 19.94 -40.80
CA TYR A 13 24.12 19.31 -41.93
C TYR A 13 25.12 18.70 -42.92
N ASN A 14 24.90 17.44 -43.30
CA ASN A 14 25.77 16.69 -44.19
C ASN A 14 24.97 16.01 -45.31
N PRO A 15 25.58 15.82 -46.50
CA PRO A 15 25.02 14.96 -47.54
C PRO A 15 24.82 13.50 -47.05
N ASP A 16 23.84 12.80 -47.62
CA ASP A 16 23.55 11.42 -47.26
C ASP A 16 24.69 10.46 -47.64
N GLY A 17 24.78 9.33 -46.92
CA GLY A 17 25.78 8.28 -47.18
C GLY A 17 27.17 8.52 -46.57
N ARG A 18 27.49 9.72 -46.08
CA ARG A 18 28.75 10.00 -45.39
C ARG A 18 28.82 9.27 -44.04
N LEU A 19 30.01 8.80 -43.67
CA LEU A 19 30.27 8.16 -42.37
C LEU A 19 30.79 9.15 -41.31
N PHE A 20 31.40 10.26 -41.74
CA PHE A 20 31.96 11.29 -40.87
C PHE A 20 31.49 12.69 -41.30
N CYS A 21 31.31 13.57 -40.33
CA CYS A 21 30.88 14.96 -40.52
C CYS A 21 31.92 15.74 -41.33
N CYS A 22 31.48 16.46 -42.36
CA CYS A 22 32.36 17.25 -43.22
C CYS A 22 32.98 18.45 -42.49
N THR A 23 32.33 18.92 -41.42
CA THR A 23 32.74 20.12 -40.68
C THR A 23 33.65 19.79 -39.51
N CYS A 24 33.24 18.85 -38.64
CA CYS A 24 33.95 18.54 -37.40
C CYS A 24 34.54 17.13 -37.37
N GLY A 25 34.33 16.32 -38.42
CA GLY A 25 34.87 14.95 -38.52
C GLY A 25 34.33 13.94 -37.50
N SER A 26 33.27 14.27 -36.74
CA SER A 26 32.61 13.32 -35.83
C SER A 26 31.85 12.24 -36.62
N GLU A 27 31.72 11.05 -36.05
CA GLU A 27 30.98 9.94 -36.67
C GLU A 27 29.50 10.29 -36.85
N LEU A 28 28.96 10.00 -38.03
CA LEU A 28 27.55 10.23 -38.40
C LEU A 28 26.69 8.95 -38.33
N LEU A 29 27.34 7.78 -38.35
CA LEU A 29 26.70 6.47 -38.20
C LEU A 29 26.90 5.98 -36.76
N LEU A 30 26.02 6.39 -35.86
CA LEU A 30 26.16 6.14 -34.43
C LEU A 30 26.00 4.65 -34.12
N GLU A 31 26.93 4.09 -33.33
CA GLU A 31 26.98 2.66 -32.98
C GLU A 31 26.97 1.73 -34.21
N GLY A 32 27.44 2.23 -35.37
CA GLY A 32 27.37 1.49 -36.64
C GLY A 32 25.94 1.25 -37.17
N ARG A 33 24.91 1.88 -36.58
CA ARG A 33 23.49 1.53 -36.80
C ARG A 33 22.56 2.71 -37.05
N TYR A 34 22.71 3.80 -36.33
CA TYR A 34 21.74 4.90 -36.33
C TYR A 34 22.23 6.10 -37.13
N ARG A 35 21.40 6.64 -38.02
CA ARG A 35 21.67 7.90 -38.73
C ARG A 35 20.65 8.94 -38.33
N VAL A 36 21.12 10.11 -37.91
CA VAL A 36 20.23 11.21 -37.54
C VAL A 36 19.72 11.92 -38.78
N VAL A 37 18.40 12.02 -38.90
CA VAL A 37 17.72 12.60 -40.07
C VAL A 37 17.12 13.96 -39.77
N GLU A 38 16.63 14.17 -38.54
CA GLU A 38 15.94 15.40 -38.15
C GLU A 38 16.17 15.73 -36.67
N VAL A 39 16.13 17.03 -36.36
CA VAL A 39 16.11 17.54 -34.98
C VAL A 39 14.67 17.86 -34.63
N LEU A 40 14.11 17.17 -33.63
CA LEU A 40 12.73 17.40 -33.19
C LEU A 40 12.66 18.51 -32.14
N GLU A 41 13.57 18.46 -31.16
CA GLU A 41 13.53 19.38 -30.03
C GLU A 41 14.93 19.63 -29.46
N LYS A 42 15.19 20.87 -29.01
CA LYS A 42 16.36 21.21 -28.20
C LYS A 42 15.93 21.90 -26.91
N ARG A 43 16.24 21.28 -25.77
CA ARG A 43 16.01 21.80 -24.41
C ARG A 43 17.35 22.19 -23.75
N PRO A 44 17.36 22.93 -22.63
CA PRO A 44 18.58 23.44 -21.98
C PRO A 44 19.69 22.42 -21.67
N TYR A 45 19.38 21.11 -21.64
CA TYR A 45 20.35 20.04 -21.41
C TYR A 45 20.24 18.86 -22.38
N THR A 46 19.09 18.69 -23.02
CA THR A 46 18.75 17.48 -23.79
C THR A 46 18.28 17.88 -25.18
N ALA A 47 18.78 17.21 -26.20
CA ALA A 47 18.28 17.31 -27.56
C ALA A 47 17.61 16.00 -27.98
N VAL A 48 16.55 16.10 -28.77
CA VAL A 48 15.75 14.98 -29.25
C VAL A 48 15.77 14.98 -30.77
N TYR A 49 16.08 13.83 -31.34
CA TYR A 49 16.32 13.66 -32.77
C TYR A 49 15.52 12.49 -33.32
N GLU A 50 15.16 12.56 -34.60
CA GLU A 50 14.75 11.37 -35.35
C GLU A 50 15.99 10.67 -35.91
N VAL A 51 16.00 9.34 -35.79
CA VAL A 51 17.05 8.51 -36.33
C VAL A 51 16.50 7.37 -37.17
N LEU A 52 17.19 7.08 -38.26
CA LEU A 52 16.90 5.97 -39.16
C LEU A 52 17.76 4.76 -38.81
N GLU A 53 17.12 3.62 -38.55
CA GLU A 53 17.75 2.30 -38.43
C GLU A 53 17.05 1.34 -39.40
N LYS A 54 17.77 0.84 -40.42
CA LYS A 54 17.26 -0.15 -41.39
C LYS A 54 15.88 0.23 -41.99
N GLY A 55 15.69 1.51 -42.33
CA GLY A 55 14.44 2.00 -42.92
C GLY A 55 13.33 2.34 -41.92
N ARG A 56 13.56 2.17 -40.61
CA ARG A 56 12.59 2.52 -39.56
C ARG A 56 13.03 3.76 -38.80
N ILE A 57 12.11 4.70 -38.59
CA ILE A 57 12.34 5.89 -37.77
C ILE A 57 12.21 5.54 -36.29
N LYS A 58 13.09 6.13 -35.49
CA LYS A 58 13.15 6.03 -34.03
C LYS A 58 13.48 7.39 -33.42
N ILE A 59 13.36 7.50 -32.11
CA ILE A 59 13.76 8.70 -31.36
C ILE A 59 15.11 8.47 -30.70
N LEU A 60 16.01 9.43 -30.83
CA LEU A 60 17.27 9.51 -30.09
C LEU A 60 17.22 10.74 -29.17
N LYS A 61 17.25 10.53 -27.85
CA LYS A 61 17.56 11.57 -26.88
C LYS A 61 19.07 11.64 -26.66
N VAL A 62 19.63 12.85 -26.57
CA VAL A 62 21.05 13.11 -26.28
C VAL A 62 21.15 14.11 -25.14
N LEU A 63 21.91 13.78 -24.09
CA LEU A 63 22.25 14.71 -23.03
C LEU A 63 23.50 15.51 -23.42
N GLU A 64 23.31 16.75 -23.90
CA GLU A 64 24.37 17.60 -24.47
C GLU A 64 25.24 18.25 -23.38
N GLN A 65 24.73 18.36 -22.16
CA GLN A 65 25.45 18.90 -21.00
C GLN A 65 25.45 17.89 -19.84
N PRO A 66 26.27 16.83 -19.92
CA PRO A 66 26.30 15.77 -18.92
C PRO A 66 26.83 16.29 -17.59
N GLN A 67 25.95 16.36 -16.59
CA GLN A 67 26.27 16.60 -15.19
C GLN A 67 25.90 15.34 -14.40
N ASN A 68 26.65 14.97 -13.35
CA ASN A 68 26.47 13.69 -12.66
C ASN A 68 24.99 13.34 -12.36
N LYS A 69 24.24 14.28 -11.76
CA LYS A 69 22.80 14.09 -11.44
C LYS A 69 21.93 13.91 -12.69
N LEU A 70 22.19 14.65 -13.77
CA LEU A 70 21.43 14.56 -15.03
C LEU A 70 21.74 13.26 -15.77
N VAL A 71 22.98 12.80 -15.71
CA VAL A 71 23.39 11.49 -16.27
C VAL A 71 22.66 10.37 -15.53
N GLU A 72 22.61 10.41 -14.21
CA GLU A 72 21.89 9.41 -13.40
C GLU A 72 20.39 9.34 -13.76
N LEU A 73 19.72 10.49 -13.88
CA LEU A 73 18.30 10.54 -14.28
C LEU A 73 18.09 10.02 -15.71
N PHE A 74 18.98 10.38 -16.63
CA PHE A 74 18.91 9.96 -18.02
C PHE A 74 19.15 8.45 -18.19
N GLU A 75 20.11 7.89 -17.44
CA GLU A 75 20.34 6.44 -17.38
C GLU A 75 19.16 5.70 -16.76
N LYS A 76 18.53 6.30 -15.73
CA LYS A 76 17.36 5.72 -15.09
C LYS A 76 16.19 5.64 -16.06
N GLU A 77 15.90 6.71 -16.79
CA GLU A 77 14.87 6.70 -17.85
C GLU A 77 15.12 5.57 -18.86
N ALA A 78 16.35 5.46 -19.36
CA ALA A 78 16.74 4.42 -20.31
C ALA A 78 16.52 3.00 -19.76
N LYS A 79 16.97 2.74 -18.52
CA LYS A 79 16.78 1.46 -17.84
C LYS A 79 15.31 1.10 -17.66
N VAL A 80 14.48 2.07 -17.27
CA VAL A 80 13.04 1.87 -17.08
C VAL A 80 12.39 1.44 -18.39
N LEU A 81 12.60 2.21 -19.47
CA LEU A 81 11.98 1.94 -20.78
C LEU A 81 12.54 0.69 -21.47
N GLN A 82 13.75 0.25 -21.14
CA GLN A 82 14.28 -1.05 -21.60
C GLN A 82 13.69 -2.24 -20.82
N SER A 83 13.22 -2.02 -19.58
CA SER A 83 12.70 -3.08 -18.70
C SER A 83 11.20 -3.34 -18.84
N ILE A 84 10.47 -2.46 -19.54
CA ILE A 84 9.02 -2.52 -19.71
C ILE A 84 8.69 -2.73 -21.18
N ASN A 85 7.86 -3.75 -21.47
CA ASN A 85 7.34 -4.01 -22.81
C ASN A 85 5.81 -4.03 -22.73
N TYR A 86 5.19 -2.87 -22.94
CA TYR A 86 3.74 -2.68 -22.85
C TYR A 86 3.28 -1.69 -23.94
N PRO A 87 2.17 -1.95 -24.68
CA PRO A 87 1.79 -1.14 -25.84
C PRO A 87 1.60 0.36 -25.58
N GLY A 88 1.22 0.74 -24.35
CA GLY A 88 1.04 2.12 -23.91
C GLY A 88 2.29 2.78 -23.32
N ILE A 89 3.48 2.17 -23.45
CA ILE A 89 4.78 2.69 -22.99
C ILE A 89 5.81 2.52 -24.11
N PRO A 90 6.60 3.56 -24.49
CA PRO A 90 7.58 3.46 -25.55
C PRO A 90 8.64 2.38 -25.31
N LYS A 91 8.96 1.60 -26.32
CA LYS A 91 10.04 0.61 -26.21
C LYS A 91 11.42 1.28 -26.21
N GLY A 92 12.23 1.03 -25.17
CA GLY A 92 13.65 1.37 -25.16
C GLY A 92 14.50 0.39 -25.99
N TYR A 93 15.37 0.90 -26.87
CA TYR A 93 16.20 0.05 -27.75
C TYR A 93 17.67 0.00 -27.36
N SER A 94 18.29 1.15 -27.07
CA SER A 94 19.76 1.20 -26.89
C SER A 94 20.17 2.41 -26.08
N TYR A 95 21.13 2.23 -25.17
CA TYR A 95 21.80 3.31 -24.45
C TYR A 95 23.30 3.24 -24.75
N PHE A 96 23.93 4.35 -25.11
CA PHE A 96 25.36 4.41 -25.44
C PHE A 96 25.94 5.80 -25.17
N LEU A 97 27.28 5.91 -25.18
CA LEU A 97 28.00 7.16 -24.99
C LEU A 97 28.60 7.61 -26.32
N PHE A 98 28.22 8.80 -26.79
CA PHE A 98 28.80 9.40 -27.97
C PHE A 98 29.99 10.30 -27.61
N LYS A 99 31.11 10.18 -28.33
CA LYS A 99 32.25 11.08 -28.20
C LYS A 99 32.42 11.90 -29.48
N GLY A 100 32.18 13.20 -29.38
CA GLY A 100 32.47 14.13 -30.47
C GLY A 100 33.98 14.18 -30.76
N LYS A 101 34.35 14.33 -32.03
CA LYS A 101 35.74 14.59 -32.41
C LYS A 101 36.21 15.89 -31.76
N ASP A 102 37.38 15.85 -31.13
CA ASP A 102 37.96 16.93 -30.32
C ASP A 102 37.13 17.36 -29.09
N SER A 103 36.18 16.52 -28.66
CA SER A 103 35.49 16.68 -27.38
C SER A 103 36.12 15.82 -26.30
N SER A 104 36.35 16.42 -25.14
CA SER A 104 36.72 15.71 -23.90
C SER A 104 35.50 15.09 -23.20
N SER A 105 34.28 15.50 -23.57
CA SER A 105 33.02 15.05 -22.96
C SER A 105 32.44 13.84 -23.68
N LEU A 106 31.86 12.93 -22.91
CA LEU A 106 31.00 11.84 -23.39
C LEU A 106 29.54 12.26 -23.25
N TYR A 107 28.76 12.11 -24.31
CA TYR A 107 27.35 12.49 -24.36
C TYR A 107 26.47 11.24 -24.27
N PRO A 108 25.73 11.04 -23.17
CA PRO A 108 24.72 9.98 -23.07
C PRO A 108 23.68 10.06 -24.17
N CYS A 109 23.43 8.93 -24.81
CA CYS A 109 22.52 8.77 -25.93
C CYS A 109 21.55 7.63 -25.62
N PHE A 110 20.25 7.87 -25.77
CA PHE A 110 19.21 6.87 -25.56
C PHE A 110 18.25 6.80 -26.75
N VAL A 111 18.14 5.63 -27.36
CA VAL A 111 17.29 5.35 -28.52
C VAL A 111 16.04 4.60 -28.07
N MET A 112 14.87 5.10 -28.47
CA MET A 112 13.55 4.54 -28.15
C MET A 112 12.59 4.58 -29.35
N GLU A 113 11.43 3.96 -29.19
CA GLU A 113 10.34 3.96 -30.16
C GLU A 113 9.87 5.39 -30.48
N LYS A 114 9.63 5.65 -31.77
CA LYS A 114 8.86 6.83 -32.20
C LYS A 114 7.39 6.48 -32.13
N ILE A 115 6.64 7.26 -31.34
CA ILE A 115 5.20 7.14 -31.25
C ILE A 115 4.59 8.08 -32.29
N GLU A 116 3.95 7.52 -33.31
CA GLU A 116 3.21 8.30 -34.30
C GLU A 116 1.86 8.74 -33.72
N GLY A 117 1.49 10.01 -33.91
CA GLY A 117 0.25 10.58 -33.38
C GLY A 117 0.41 11.99 -32.82
N LEU A 118 -0.65 12.50 -32.21
CA LEU A 118 -0.66 13.81 -31.53
C LEU A 118 -0.60 13.60 -30.02
N ASN A 119 0.12 14.45 -29.29
CA ASN A 119 -0.07 14.49 -27.84
C ASN A 119 -1.46 15.07 -27.51
N LEU A 120 -2.01 14.76 -26.34
CA LEU A 120 -3.36 15.17 -25.97
C LEU A 120 -3.51 16.70 -25.82
N GLN A 121 -2.41 17.44 -25.58
CA GLN A 121 -2.45 18.90 -25.59
C GLN A 121 -2.70 19.43 -27.00
N ASP A 122 -1.94 18.96 -27.99
CA ASP A 122 -2.04 19.36 -29.38
C ASP A 122 -3.32 18.83 -30.04
N TYR A 123 -3.78 17.63 -29.65
CA TYR A 123 -5.09 17.11 -30.03
C TYR A 123 -6.21 18.07 -29.63
N LEU A 124 -6.21 18.58 -28.39
CA LEU A 124 -7.24 19.51 -27.94
C LEU A 124 -7.11 20.88 -28.61
N LYS A 125 -5.88 21.37 -28.83
CA LYS A 125 -5.63 22.62 -29.58
C LYS A 125 -6.13 22.55 -31.02
N GLN A 126 -5.91 21.43 -31.72
CA GLN A 126 -6.44 21.21 -33.07
C GLN A 126 -7.97 21.14 -33.10
N ARG A 127 -8.59 20.80 -31.98
CA ARG A 127 -10.04 20.86 -31.77
C ARG A 127 -10.52 22.22 -31.26
N GLU A 128 -9.70 23.27 -31.38
CA GLU A 128 -10.02 24.63 -30.92
C GLU A 128 -10.38 24.67 -29.42
N SER A 129 -9.69 23.87 -28.62
CA SER A 129 -9.96 23.67 -27.18
C SER A 129 -11.36 23.14 -26.85
N ARG A 130 -12.06 22.54 -27.83
CA ARG A 130 -13.37 21.93 -27.60
C ARG A 130 -13.24 20.70 -26.68
N PRO A 131 -13.99 20.65 -25.56
CA PRO A 131 -14.04 19.50 -24.65
C PRO A 131 -14.19 18.13 -25.32
N ILE A 132 -13.58 17.10 -24.71
CA ILE A 132 -13.96 15.70 -24.98
C ILE A 132 -15.28 15.37 -24.30
N GLN A 133 -15.98 14.34 -24.80
CA GLN A 133 -17.17 13.81 -24.16
C GLN A 133 -16.81 12.92 -22.97
N GLU A 134 -17.75 12.74 -22.05
CA GLU A 134 -17.54 11.96 -20.82
C GLU A 134 -17.20 10.50 -21.11
N GLU A 135 -17.81 9.89 -22.12
CA GLU A 135 -17.58 8.50 -22.51
C GLU A 135 -16.11 8.28 -22.95
N LEU A 136 -15.61 9.21 -23.77
CA LEU A 136 -14.21 9.19 -24.22
C LEU A 136 -13.27 9.48 -23.05
N ALA A 137 -13.66 10.39 -22.14
CA ALA A 137 -12.89 10.67 -20.94
C ALA A 137 -12.75 9.41 -20.07
N VAL A 138 -13.84 8.68 -19.82
CA VAL A 138 -13.83 7.44 -19.05
C VAL A 138 -12.98 6.35 -19.74
N GLU A 139 -13.11 6.20 -21.05
CA GLU A 139 -12.28 5.26 -21.83
C GLU A 139 -10.79 5.57 -21.69
N TRP A 140 -10.41 6.83 -21.93
CA TRP A 140 -9.01 7.26 -21.86
C TRP A 140 -8.46 7.19 -20.44
N LEU A 141 -9.27 7.51 -19.43
CA LEU A 141 -8.85 7.44 -18.02
C LEU A 141 -8.61 5.98 -17.62
N PHE A 142 -9.43 5.05 -18.10
CA PHE A 142 -9.19 3.62 -17.95
C PHE A 142 -7.90 3.16 -18.65
N LYS A 143 -7.68 3.54 -19.92
CA LYS A 143 -6.45 3.21 -20.66
C LYS A 143 -5.20 3.73 -19.93
N LEU A 144 -5.21 4.98 -19.49
CA LEU A 144 -4.10 5.57 -18.73
C LEU A 144 -3.92 4.95 -17.35
N ALA A 145 -5.01 4.62 -16.63
CA ALA A 145 -4.90 3.94 -15.35
C ALA A 145 -4.23 2.56 -15.48
N ASN A 146 -4.49 1.81 -16.56
CA ASN A 146 -3.78 0.56 -16.85
C ASN A 146 -2.29 0.80 -17.14
N ILE A 147 -1.95 1.84 -17.90
CA ILE A 147 -0.55 2.20 -18.14
C ILE A 147 0.16 2.54 -16.82
N VAL A 148 -0.49 3.32 -15.96
CA VAL A 148 0.05 3.69 -14.63
C VAL A 148 0.18 2.46 -13.73
N ASP A 149 -0.75 1.49 -13.81
CA ASP A 149 -0.65 0.21 -13.09
C ASP A 149 0.64 -0.56 -13.46
N ILE A 150 0.94 -0.68 -14.75
CA ILE A 150 2.18 -1.32 -15.23
C ILE A 150 3.43 -0.62 -14.68
N VAL A 151 3.43 0.71 -14.62
CA VAL A 151 4.54 1.49 -14.04
C VAL A 151 4.63 1.24 -12.52
N HIS A 152 3.50 1.26 -11.82
CA HIS A 152 3.44 1.09 -10.36
C HIS A 152 3.81 -0.33 -9.93
N GLU A 153 3.47 -1.37 -10.70
CA GLU A 153 3.88 -2.76 -10.45
C GLU A 153 5.41 -2.95 -10.48
N LYS A 154 6.11 -2.12 -11.26
CA LYS A 154 7.58 -2.08 -11.27
C LYS A 154 8.18 -1.30 -10.10
N ARG A 155 7.35 -0.91 -9.11
CA ARG A 155 7.73 -0.02 -8.00
C ARG A 155 8.26 1.31 -8.51
N LEU A 156 7.66 1.86 -9.55
CA LEU A 156 8.00 3.15 -10.13
C LEU A 156 6.76 4.03 -10.18
N PHE A 157 6.91 5.34 -10.15
CA PHE A 157 5.81 6.29 -10.41
C PHE A 157 6.32 7.45 -11.27
N HIS A 158 5.44 7.96 -12.14
CA HIS A 158 5.82 8.75 -13.31
C HIS A 158 6.20 10.19 -12.96
N ARG A 159 5.43 10.83 -12.07
CA ARG A 159 5.62 12.19 -11.54
C ARG A 159 5.42 13.35 -12.52
N ASP A 160 5.33 13.10 -13.82
CA ASP A 160 5.06 14.15 -14.83
C ASP A 160 3.96 13.76 -15.82
N ILE A 161 2.82 13.25 -15.31
CA ILE A 161 1.65 12.98 -16.14
C ILE A 161 0.95 14.31 -16.48
N LYS A 162 0.81 14.60 -17.78
CA LYS A 162 0.14 15.80 -18.31
C LYS A 162 -0.23 15.59 -19.78
N PRO A 163 -1.13 16.41 -20.37
CA PRO A 163 -1.57 16.24 -21.76
C PRO A 163 -0.45 16.19 -22.79
N SER A 164 0.63 16.97 -22.63
CA SER A 164 1.78 16.96 -23.56
C SER A 164 2.60 15.67 -23.53
N ASN A 165 2.45 14.87 -22.46
CA ASN A 165 3.20 13.63 -22.24
C ASN A 165 2.34 12.38 -22.52
N ILE A 166 1.17 12.55 -23.14
CA ILE A 166 0.29 11.44 -23.51
C ILE A 166 0.03 11.53 -25.01
N MET A 167 0.51 10.55 -25.77
CA MET A 167 0.33 10.47 -27.22
C MET A 167 -0.94 9.67 -27.54
N LEU A 168 -1.74 10.19 -28.46
CA LEU A 168 -2.87 9.52 -29.08
C LEU A 168 -2.44 8.99 -30.45
N ARG A 169 -2.39 7.66 -30.59
CA ARG A 169 -2.09 6.98 -31.84
C ARG A 169 -3.30 7.01 -32.79
N SER A 170 -3.04 6.79 -34.08
CA SER A 170 -4.08 6.73 -35.11
C SER A 170 -5.07 5.56 -34.94
N ASP A 171 -4.71 4.54 -34.15
CA ASP A 171 -5.59 3.42 -33.78
C ASP A 171 -6.48 3.72 -32.56
N GLY A 172 -6.36 4.91 -31.95
CA GLY A 172 -7.12 5.31 -30.77
C GLY A 172 -6.50 4.87 -29.43
N GLU A 173 -5.32 4.26 -29.45
CA GLU A 173 -4.60 3.89 -28.23
C GLU A 173 -3.75 5.03 -27.67
N LEU A 174 -3.63 5.05 -26.34
CA LEU A 174 -2.83 6.04 -25.62
C LEU A 174 -1.45 5.48 -25.27
N VAL A 175 -0.44 6.34 -25.38
CA VAL A 175 0.92 6.03 -24.97
C VAL A 175 1.43 7.11 -24.03
N LEU A 176 1.78 6.73 -22.80
CA LEU A 176 2.43 7.64 -21.85
C LEU A 176 3.91 7.76 -22.23
N ILE A 177 4.39 8.98 -22.44
CA ILE A 177 5.77 9.27 -22.82
C ILE A 177 6.47 10.10 -21.74
N ASP A 178 7.79 10.23 -21.89
CA ASP A 178 8.69 11.06 -21.07
C ASP A 178 8.87 10.59 -19.60
N PHE A 179 9.71 9.55 -19.45
CA PHE A 179 9.99 8.89 -18.17
C PHE A 179 11.15 9.56 -17.41
N GLY A 180 11.58 10.76 -17.79
CA GLY A 180 12.72 11.47 -17.19
C GLY A 180 12.53 11.88 -15.72
N ALA A 181 11.28 12.00 -15.25
CA ALA A 181 10.96 12.32 -13.86
C ALA A 181 10.74 11.08 -12.97
N VAL A 182 10.78 9.88 -13.55
CA VAL A 182 10.40 8.64 -12.90
C VAL A 182 11.28 8.35 -11.70
N ARG A 183 10.64 7.95 -10.61
CA ARG A 183 11.31 7.61 -9.36
C ARG A 183 10.93 6.21 -8.93
N GLU A 184 11.87 5.55 -8.25
CA GLU A 184 11.57 4.31 -7.56
C GLU A 184 10.71 4.63 -6.35
N MET A 185 9.71 3.79 -6.11
CA MET A 185 9.03 3.66 -4.82
C MET A 185 10.05 3.06 -3.85
N THR A 186 11.01 3.87 -3.42
CA THR A 186 11.93 3.50 -2.35
C THR A 186 11.15 3.57 -1.05
N ASP A 187 11.27 2.53 -0.22
CA ASP A 187 10.72 2.47 1.15
C ASP A 187 11.08 3.73 1.97
N THR A 188 12.24 4.31 1.66
CA THR A 188 12.69 5.72 1.56
C THR A 188 11.85 6.98 1.78
N TYR A 189 10.54 6.91 2.03
CA TYR A 189 9.68 8.02 1.70
C TYR A 189 9.65 9.21 2.72
N SER A 190 10.51 9.21 3.74
CA SER A 190 10.55 10.31 4.71
C SER A 190 11.93 10.69 5.27
N GLU A 191 13.05 10.19 4.75
CA GLU A 191 14.36 10.40 5.42
C GLU A 191 15.50 10.97 4.55
N ALA A 192 15.28 11.21 3.24
CA ALA A 192 16.33 11.76 2.36
C ALA A 192 16.13 13.21 1.89
N LEU A 193 15.21 13.99 2.48
CA LEU A 193 14.90 15.37 2.03
C LEU A 193 15.00 16.42 3.15
N ALA A 194 16.01 16.28 4.01
CA ALA A 194 16.54 17.39 4.80
C ALA A 194 17.88 17.94 4.25
N LYS A 195 18.42 17.38 3.15
CA LYS A 195 19.78 17.75 2.69
C LYS A 195 20.08 17.84 1.21
N GLU A 196 19.15 17.62 0.29
CA GLU A 196 19.47 17.83 -1.13
C GLU A 196 18.36 18.58 -1.85
N GLU A 197 18.69 19.77 -2.37
CA GLU A 197 17.93 20.49 -3.38
C GLU A 197 17.72 19.55 -4.59
N VAL A 198 16.59 18.85 -4.58
CA VAL A 198 16.08 18.19 -5.78
C VAL A 198 15.42 19.30 -6.59
N THR A 199 16.02 19.63 -7.74
CA THR A 199 15.42 20.50 -8.76
C THR A 199 13.93 20.22 -8.86
N THR A 200 13.12 21.20 -8.47
CA THR A 200 11.66 21.13 -8.43
C THR A 200 11.15 20.94 -9.86
N ILE A 201 10.99 19.68 -10.28
CA ILE A 201 10.24 19.35 -11.51
C ILE A 201 8.77 19.54 -11.14
N SER A 202 8.29 20.78 -11.22
CA SER A 202 6.89 21.15 -11.07
C SER A 202 6.32 21.54 -12.44
N SER A 203 5.39 20.74 -12.93
CA SER A 203 4.54 21.09 -14.06
C SER A 203 3.40 21.95 -13.52
N GLN A 204 3.40 23.24 -13.89
CA GLN A 204 2.51 24.26 -13.35
C GLN A 204 1.04 23.82 -13.43
N GLY A 205 0.43 23.56 -12.26
CA GLY A 205 -0.98 23.18 -12.12
C GLY A 205 -1.33 21.70 -12.30
N TYR A 206 -0.42 20.87 -12.80
CA TYR A 206 -0.60 19.40 -12.91
C TYR A 206 0.06 18.65 -11.75
N THR A 207 1.13 19.19 -11.20
CA THR A 207 1.86 18.58 -10.09
C THR A 207 1.05 18.61 -8.79
N ALA A 208 1.02 17.46 -8.09
CA ALA A 208 0.32 17.32 -6.83
C ALA A 208 0.92 18.21 -5.71
N PRO A 209 0.12 18.68 -4.74
CA PRO A 209 0.60 19.56 -3.66
C PRO A 209 1.78 18.96 -2.89
N GLU A 210 1.69 17.69 -2.53
CA GLU A 210 2.75 16.98 -1.81
C GLU A 210 4.02 16.86 -2.66
N GLN A 211 3.90 16.67 -3.98
CA GLN A 211 5.05 16.62 -4.88
C GLN A 211 5.75 17.98 -5.00
N CYS A 212 4.99 19.08 -4.96
CA CYS A 212 5.57 20.43 -4.91
C CYS A 212 6.42 20.65 -3.65
N GLN A 213 6.12 19.93 -2.57
CA GLN A 213 6.84 19.95 -1.30
C GLN A 213 8.03 18.96 -1.26
N GLY A 214 8.37 18.34 -2.41
CA GLY A 214 9.38 17.28 -2.48
C GLY A 214 8.87 15.91 -1.97
N GLN A 215 7.61 15.86 -1.55
CA GLN A 215 6.90 14.69 -1.09
C GLN A 215 5.95 14.15 -2.19
N ALA A 216 6.50 13.76 -3.35
CA ALA A 216 5.82 12.92 -4.36
C ALA A 216 5.56 11.42 -4.01
N VAL A 217 4.32 11.00 -3.79
CA VAL A 217 3.91 9.60 -3.53
C VAL A 217 3.32 8.94 -4.79
N PRO A 218 3.08 7.61 -4.86
CA PRO A 218 2.40 7.01 -6.02
C PRO A 218 1.06 7.68 -6.35
N GLN A 219 0.31 8.11 -5.34
CA GLN A 219 -0.97 8.82 -5.51
C GLN A 219 -0.81 10.24 -6.10
N SER A 220 0.42 10.77 -6.21
CA SER A 220 0.70 12.01 -6.94
C SER A 220 0.43 11.85 -8.44
N ASP A 221 0.64 10.65 -9.01
CA ASP A 221 0.27 10.35 -10.40
C ASP A 221 -1.26 10.42 -10.60
N PHE A 222 -2.06 10.06 -9.58
CA PHE A 222 -3.53 10.10 -9.66
C PHE A 222 -4.04 11.54 -9.68
N PHE A 223 -3.44 12.42 -8.89
CA PHE A 223 -3.74 13.85 -8.96
C PHE A 223 -3.42 14.43 -10.34
N ALA A 224 -2.26 14.07 -10.89
CA ALA A 224 -1.84 14.50 -12.21
C ALA A 224 -2.77 13.98 -13.33
N LEU A 225 -3.25 12.73 -13.22
CA LEU A 225 -4.33 12.20 -14.06
C LEU A 225 -5.60 13.04 -13.91
N GLY A 226 -6.06 13.31 -12.69
CA GLY A 226 -7.24 14.13 -12.45
C GLY A 226 -7.15 15.51 -13.13
N ARG A 227 -6.02 16.21 -12.95
CA ARG A 227 -5.75 17.50 -13.61
C ARG A 227 -5.72 17.41 -15.13
N THR A 228 -5.13 16.34 -15.67
CA THR A 228 -5.13 16.05 -17.11
C THR A 228 -6.56 15.94 -17.64
N PHE A 229 -7.44 15.20 -16.95
CA PHE A 229 -8.82 15.03 -17.39
C PHE A 229 -9.68 16.27 -17.19
N VAL A 230 -9.41 17.09 -16.17
CA VAL A 230 -10.04 18.41 -16.06
C VAL A 230 -9.71 19.27 -17.30
N TYR A 231 -8.45 19.32 -17.74
CA TYR A 231 -8.09 20.06 -18.95
C TYR A 231 -8.83 19.53 -20.18
N LEU A 232 -8.87 18.21 -20.37
CA LEU A 232 -9.53 17.61 -21.53
C LEU A 232 -11.05 17.83 -21.55
N LEU A 233 -11.68 17.81 -20.38
CA LEU A 233 -13.12 18.00 -20.22
C LEU A 233 -13.52 19.48 -20.28
N THR A 234 -12.67 20.40 -19.85
CA THR A 234 -13.03 21.84 -19.80
C THR A 234 -12.48 22.65 -20.97
N GLY A 235 -11.43 22.18 -21.63
CA GLY A 235 -10.65 22.97 -22.59
C GLY A 235 -9.78 24.05 -21.94
N LYS A 236 -9.73 24.12 -20.60
CA LYS A 236 -9.06 25.18 -19.84
C LYS A 236 -7.84 24.63 -19.11
N GLU A 237 -6.72 25.34 -19.23
CA GLU A 237 -5.51 25.00 -18.50
C GLU A 237 -5.72 25.23 -16.98
N PRO A 238 -5.00 24.50 -16.10
CA PRO A 238 -5.19 24.60 -14.65
C PRO A 238 -5.05 26.01 -14.05
N TYR A 239 -4.30 26.91 -14.69
CA TYR A 239 -4.12 28.29 -14.24
C TYR A 239 -5.29 29.21 -14.60
N GLU A 240 -6.09 28.86 -15.61
CA GLU A 240 -7.28 29.60 -16.04
C GLU A 240 -8.49 29.32 -15.12
N LEU A 241 -8.45 28.23 -14.36
CA LEU A 241 -9.52 27.85 -13.45
C LEU A 241 -9.54 28.75 -12.20
N PRO A 242 -10.73 29.18 -11.74
CA PRO A 242 -10.86 30.01 -10.55
C PRO A 242 -10.43 29.25 -9.29
N PRO A 243 -9.72 29.89 -8.34
CA PRO A 243 -9.42 29.29 -7.05
C PRO A 243 -10.71 29.12 -6.22
N ASP A 244 -10.78 28.06 -5.42
CA ASP A 244 -11.88 27.86 -4.48
C ASP A 244 -11.80 28.92 -3.35
N PRO A 245 -12.88 29.67 -3.05
CA PRO A 245 -12.90 30.65 -1.98
C PRO A 245 -12.58 30.07 -0.58
N LYS A 246 -12.85 28.78 -0.36
CA LYS A 246 -12.62 28.07 0.90
C LYS A 246 -11.26 27.38 0.96
N ASP A 247 -10.64 27.13 -0.20
CA ASP A 247 -9.36 26.46 -0.33
C ASP A 247 -8.61 27.00 -1.56
N ARG A 248 -7.66 27.91 -1.35
CA ARG A 248 -6.95 28.56 -2.45
C ARG A 248 -6.10 27.60 -3.30
N GLU A 249 -5.82 26.40 -2.80
CA GLU A 249 -5.09 25.35 -3.55
C GLU A 249 -6.03 24.51 -4.43
N ARG A 250 -7.32 24.45 -4.10
CA ARG A 250 -8.36 23.82 -4.91
C ARG A 250 -8.81 24.76 -6.02
N LYS A 251 -9.05 24.21 -7.21
CA LYS A 251 -9.63 24.94 -8.36
C LYS A 251 -11.05 24.48 -8.60
N ILE A 252 -11.98 25.42 -8.78
CA ILE A 252 -13.37 25.12 -9.09
C ILE A 252 -13.49 24.90 -10.60
N TRP A 253 -13.50 23.64 -11.03
CA TRP A 253 -13.59 23.27 -12.45
C TRP A 253 -15.00 22.86 -12.87
N ARG A 254 -15.80 22.34 -11.95
CA ARG A 254 -17.18 21.88 -12.22
C ARG A 254 -18.14 22.99 -12.67
N ASN A 255 -17.82 24.25 -12.40
CA ASN A 255 -18.63 25.37 -12.87
C ASN A 255 -18.39 25.70 -14.35
N GLU A 256 -17.33 25.16 -14.93
CA GLU A 256 -16.90 25.45 -16.31
C GLU A 256 -17.46 24.43 -17.32
N ILE A 257 -18.10 23.36 -16.84
CA ILE A 257 -18.63 22.27 -17.67
C ILE A 257 -19.87 21.67 -17.03
N GLN A 258 -20.85 21.28 -17.84
CA GLN A 258 -21.90 20.37 -17.42
C GLN A 258 -21.35 18.92 -17.46
N ILE A 259 -21.18 18.31 -16.29
CA ILE A 259 -20.66 16.94 -16.15
C ILE A 259 -21.57 16.10 -15.25
N SER A 260 -21.66 14.80 -15.50
CA SER A 260 -22.33 13.88 -14.60
C SER A 260 -21.69 13.86 -13.22
N GLU A 261 -22.52 13.68 -12.19
CA GLU A 261 -22.05 13.59 -10.81
C GLU A 261 -21.08 12.41 -10.61
N ASN A 262 -21.29 11.29 -11.30
CA ASN A 262 -20.44 10.11 -11.13
C ASN A 262 -19.00 10.38 -11.58
N LEU A 263 -18.81 10.89 -12.81
CA LEU A 263 -17.48 11.21 -13.33
C LEU A 263 -16.88 12.43 -12.62
N GLY A 264 -17.69 13.45 -12.33
CA GLY A 264 -17.25 14.60 -11.55
C GLY A 264 -16.71 14.21 -10.18
N ASN A 265 -17.45 13.38 -9.43
CA ASN A 265 -17.03 12.93 -8.09
C ASN A 265 -15.79 12.04 -8.17
N PHE A 266 -15.70 11.20 -9.20
CA PHE A 266 -14.53 10.38 -9.43
C PHE A 266 -13.26 11.24 -9.68
N ILE A 267 -13.34 12.24 -10.57
CA ILE A 267 -12.21 13.14 -10.88
C ILE A 267 -11.84 13.99 -9.65
N ASP A 268 -12.81 14.49 -8.89
CA ASP A 268 -12.54 15.19 -7.64
C ASP A 268 -11.81 14.30 -6.62
N ASN A 269 -12.18 13.02 -6.51
CA ASN A 269 -11.48 12.07 -5.64
C ASN A 269 -10.03 11.84 -6.07
N LEU A 270 -9.72 11.90 -7.37
CA LEU A 270 -8.33 11.82 -7.85
C LEU A 270 -7.52 13.06 -7.47
N MET A 271 -8.17 14.23 -7.43
CA MET A 271 -7.54 15.51 -7.16
C MET A 271 -7.66 15.96 -5.69
N ASP A 272 -8.05 15.08 -4.76
CA ASP A 272 -8.13 15.44 -3.35
C ASP A 272 -6.77 15.96 -2.87
N PRO A 273 -6.69 17.09 -2.14
CA PRO A 273 -5.43 17.63 -1.64
C PRO A 273 -4.62 16.63 -0.81
N LEU A 274 -5.31 15.71 -0.11
CA LEU A 274 -4.68 14.69 0.73
C LEU A 274 -4.51 13.37 -0.03
N PRO A 275 -3.29 12.86 -0.25
CA PRO A 275 -3.06 11.60 -0.96
C PRO A 275 -3.79 10.39 -0.38
N LYS A 276 -4.03 10.38 0.94
CA LYS A 276 -4.78 9.32 1.65
C LYS A 276 -6.28 9.26 1.30
N LYS A 277 -6.85 10.33 0.73
CA LYS A 277 -8.27 10.41 0.31
C LYS A 277 -8.45 10.00 -1.16
N ARG A 278 -7.37 9.97 -1.94
CA ARG A 278 -7.33 9.43 -3.31
C ARG A 278 -7.38 7.89 -3.28
N PRO A 279 -7.64 7.21 -4.41
CA PRO A 279 -7.48 5.76 -4.49
C PRO A 279 -6.10 5.33 -3.98
N GLN A 280 -6.05 4.32 -3.12
CA GLN A 280 -4.79 3.98 -2.42
C GLN A 280 -3.76 3.27 -3.30
N ASN A 281 -4.19 2.70 -4.42
CA ASN A 281 -3.34 2.10 -5.44
C ASN A 281 -4.13 1.99 -6.75
N THR A 282 -3.41 1.67 -7.82
CA THR A 282 -3.93 1.48 -9.17
C THR A 282 -5.01 0.40 -9.26
N LYS A 283 -4.98 -0.63 -8.41
CA LYS A 283 -6.03 -1.67 -8.36
C LYS A 283 -7.38 -1.11 -7.89
N ILE A 284 -7.36 -0.25 -6.86
CA ILE A 284 -8.58 0.45 -6.40
C ILE A 284 -9.06 1.43 -7.47
N LEU A 285 -8.14 2.19 -8.07
CA LEU A 285 -8.44 3.11 -9.16
C LEU A 285 -9.13 2.40 -10.34
N LEU A 286 -8.54 1.29 -10.80
CA LEU A 286 -9.09 0.47 -11.89
C LEU A 286 -10.45 -0.12 -11.53
N HIS A 287 -10.62 -0.64 -10.32
CA HIS A 287 -11.93 -1.14 -9.87
C HIS A 287 -13.00 -0.04 -9.88
N GLN A 288 -12.68 1.16 -9.40
CA GLN A 288 -13.61 2.29 -9.44
C GLN A 288 -13.93 2.71 -10.89
N LEU A 289 -12.95 2.64 -11.79
CA LEU A 289 -13.16 2.92 -13.22
C LEU A 289 -14.02 1.87 -13.91
N VAL A 290 -13.89 0.60 -13.55
CA VAL A 290 -14.75 -0.49 -14.03
C VAL A 290 -16.21 -0.23 -13.64
N GLU A 291 -16.48 0.20 -12.41
CA GLU A 291 -17.83 0.58 -11.98
C GLU A 291 -18.33 1.85 -12.69
N LEU A 292 -17.44 2.81 -12.93
CA LEU A 292 -17.77 4.02 -13.70
C LEU A 292 -18.13 3.66 -15.15
N GLN A 293 -17.34 2.83 -15.83
CA GLN A 293 -17.61 2.35 -17.20
C GLN A 293 -18.98 1.69 -17.34
N LYS A 294 -19.36 0.85 -16.36
CA LYS A 294 -20.70 0.23 -16.32
C LYS A 294 -21.82 1.27 -16.32
N SER A 295 -21.62 2.39 -15.62
CA SER A 295 -22.63 3.47 -15.56
C SER A 295 -22.82 4.20 -16.91
N TYR A 296 -21.86 4.11 -17.82
CA TYR A 296 -21.96 4.62 -19.21
C TYR A 296 -22.35 3.53 -20.22
N GLY A 297 -22.68 2.32 -19.77
CA GLY A 297 -23.01 1.20 -20.67
C GLY A 297 -21.83 0.71 -21.51
N LEU A 298 -20.59 1.01 -21.11
CA LEU A 298 -19.38 0.52 -21.76
C LEU A 298 -19.18 -0.97 -21.35
N GLN A 299 -19.25 -1.89 -22.31
CA GLN A 299 -19.17 -3.34 -22.04
C GLN A 299 -17.75 -3.76 -21.66
N LEU A 300 -17.64 -4.60 -20.61
CA LEU A 300 -16.43 -5.33 -20.24
C LEU A 300 -16.51 -6.72 -20.88
N GLU A 301 -15.59 -7.06 -21.80
CA GLU A 301 -15.37 -8.47 -22.12
C GLU A 301 -14.43 -9.08 -21.06
N GLU A 302 -14.95 -10.00 -20.25
CA GLU A 302 -14.12 -11.01 -19.59
C GLU A 302 -13.57 -11.95 -20.67
N ARG A 303 -12.28 -11.83 -21.00
CA ARG A 303 -11.53 -12.94 -21.61
C ARG A 303 -10.43 -13.39 -20.66
N GLY A 304 -10.49 -14.66 -20.30
CA GLY A 304 -9.49 -15.34 -19.49
C GLY A 304 -8.09 -15.26 -20.12
N GLU A 305 -7.10 -15.25 -19.24
CA GLU A 305 -5.65 -15.27 -19.50
C GLU A 305 -5.12 -14.14 -20.41
N ILE A 306 -4.61 -13.10 -19.73
CA ILE A 306 -3.70 -12.05 -20.19
C ILE A 306 -3.28 -12.16 -21.67
N ASN A 307 -4.04 -11.51 -22.55
CA ASN A 307 -3.56 -10.98 -23.82
C ASN A 307 -4.49 -9.85 -24.28
N ILE A 308 -4.00 -8.61 -24.22
CA ILE A 308 -4.77 -7.40 -24.51
C ILE A 308 -4.70 -7.09 -26.01
N GLY A 309 -5.85 -7.11 -26.66
CA GLY A 309 -6.08 -6.55 -27.99
C GLY A 309 -7.57 -6.23 -28.14
N TYR A 310 -7.91 -4.96 -28.39
CA TYR A 310 -9.30 -4.51 -28.55
C TYR A 310 -9.78 -4.71 -30.00
N ARG A 311 -11.05 -5.11 -30.17
CA ARG A 311 -11.81 -4.94 -31.42
C ARG A 311 -12.95 -3.97 -31.14
N THR A 312 -13.06 -2.93 -31.95
CA THR A 312 -14.16 -1.97 -31.96
C THR A 312 -15.45 -2.65 -32.38
N THR A 313 -16.50 -2.55 -31.56
CA THR A 313 -17.87 -2.90 -31.94
C THR A 313 -18.50 -1.76 -32.74
N GLU A 314 -19.39 -2.12 -33.67
CA GLU A 314 -19.91 -1.32 -34.78
C GLU A 314 -20.68 -0.03 -34.44
N ASN A 315 -20.77 0.40 -33.18
CA ASN A 315 -21.53 1.59 -32.80
C ASN A 315 -20.75 2.92 -32.83
N LEU A 316 -19.42 2.91 -33.05
CA LEU A 316 -18.61 4.14 -33.17
C LEU A 316 -18.42 4.63 -34.62
N LYS A 317 -18.81 3.86 -35.63
CA LYS A 317 -18.77 4.30 -37.04
C LYS A 317 -19.83 5.36 -37.37
N ASN A 318 -20.94 5.39 -36.64
CA ASN A 318 -22.04 6.30 -36.92
C ASN A 318 -21.90 7.68 -36.27
N ILE A 319 -20.87 7.92 -35.45
CA ILE A 319 -20.60 9.24 -34.83
C ILE A 319 -19.58 10.06 -35.63
N LEU A 320 -18.85 9.43 -36.57
CA LEU A 320 -17.85 10.09 -37.42
C LEU A 320 -18.34 10.35 -38.86
N SER A 321 -19.64 10.23 -39.14
CA SER A 321 -20.20 10.41 -40.48
C SER A 321 -21.35 11.41 -40.50
N GLU A 322 -21.07 12.69 -40.25
CA GLU A 322 -21.86 13.79 -40.83
C GLU A 322 -20.92 14.93 -41.25
N PRO A 323 -20.77 15.21 -42.57
CA PRO A 323 -20.08 16.39 -43.04
C PRO A 323 -21.08 17.54 -43.15
N THR A 324 -21.10 18.45 -42.17
CA THR A 324 -21.67 19.77 -42.37
C THR A 324 -20.54 20.76 -42.64
N CYS A 325 -20.35 21.00 -43.93
CA CYS A 325 -19.45 22.01 -44.47
C CYS A 325 -20.00 23.39 -44.12
N VAL A 326 -19.29 24.17 -43.30
CA VAL A 326 -19.47 25.62 -43.22
C VAL A 326 -18.31 26.25 -43.96
N GLN A 327 -18.62 26.81 -45.12
CA GLN A 327 -17.73 27.66 -45.90
C GLN A 327 -17.30 28.85 -45.03
N SER A 328 -16.00 29.09 -44.92
CA SER A 328 -15.47 30.41 -44.59
C SER A 328 -14.41 30.80 -45.61
N THR A 329 -14.69 31.90 -46.28
CA THR A 329 -13.84 32.61 -47.23
C THR A 329 -12.70 33.30 -46.48
N TYR A 330 -11.46 33.14 -46.93
CA TYR A 330 -10.32 33.96 -46.48
C TYR A 330 -10.00 35.03 -47.53
N TYR A 331 -10.01 36.29 -47.10
CA TYR A 331 -9.40 37.43 -47.80
C TYR A 331 -7.93 37.52 -47.42
N ASP A 332 -7.06 37.91 -48.36
CA ASP A 332 -5.70 38.33 -48.03
C ASP A 332 -5.64 39.83 -47.65
N ASN A 333 -4.51 40.25 -47.11
CA ASN A 333 -4.29 41.57 -46.51
C ASN A 333 -4.25 42.75 -47.50
N ASN A 334 -4.70 42.60 -48.75
CA ASN A 334 -4.85 43.72 -49.69
C ASN A 334 -6.16 43.70 -50.52
N GLY A 335 -7.13 42.84 -50.19
CA GLY A 335 -8.51 43.02 -50.67
C GLY A 335 -8.74 42.88 -52.18
N HIS A 336 -8.01 41.99 -52.86
CA HIS A 336 -8.28 41.66 -54.26
C HIS A 336 -8.43 40.15 -54.48
N ASP A 337 -9.49 39.82 -55.22
CA ASP A 337 -10.00 38.48 -55.49
C ASP A 337 -9.72 38.14 -56.96
N THR A 338 -8.83 37.19 -57.25
CA THR A 338 -8.68 36.65 -58.62
C THR A 338 -8.35 35.17 -58.63
N ALA A 339 -9.37 34.39 -59.02
CA ALA A 339 -9.26 33.04 -59.55
C ALA A 339 -8.70 33.04 -60.99
N SER A 340 -7.85 32.07 -61.31
CA SER A 340 -7.71 31.41 -62.63
C SER A 340 -6.60 30.36 -62.51
N ALA A 341 -6.96 29.07 -62.50
CA ALA A 341 -6.97 28.18 -63.67
C ALA A 341 -5.61 27.46 -63.83
N GLU A 342 -5.48 26.17 -64.15
CA GLU A 342 -6.38 25.03 -64.36
C GLU A 342 -5.44 23.80 -64.56
N LYS A 343 -5.74 22.65 -63.88
CA LYS A 343 -5.76 21.25 -64.40
C LYS A 343 -4.54 20.61 -65.13
N PRO A 344 -4.52 19.29 -65.47
CA PRO A 344 -5.19 18.10 -64.91
C PRO A 344 -4.35 16.78 -64.85
N GLU A 345 -4.97 15.74 -64.29
CA GLU A 345 -5.00 14.31 -64.72
C GLU A 345 -3.79 13.35 -64.58
N ALA A 346 -3.92 12.41 -63.62
CA ALA A 346 -3.83 10.93 -63.76
C ALA A 346 -3.83 10.33 -62.32
N TYR A 347 -4.71 9.44 -61.85
CA TYR A 347 -5.17 8.16 -62.42
C TYR A 347 -6.57 7.79 -61.90
N ARG A 348 -7.29 7.09 -62.77
CA ARG A 348 -8.63 6.52 -62.64
C ARG A 348 -8.56 5.06 -62.15
N SER A 349 -9.57 4.67 -61.37
CA SER A 349 -10.32 3.40 -61.38
C SER A 349 -9.66 2.01 -61.17
N LEU A 350 -10.24 1.30 -60.19
CA LEU A 350 -10.50 -0.14 -60.05
C LEU A 350 -9.31 -1.12 -59.94
N ASP A 351 -9.29 -1.93 -58.86
CA ASP A 351 -10.01 -3.22 -58.90
C ASP A 351 -10.19 -3.83 -57.48
N VAL A 352 -11.40 -4.35 -57.25
CA VAL A 352 -11.88 -4.96 -56.01
C VAL A 352 -11.64 -6.45 -56.14
N ASN A 353 -10.38 -6.93 -55.97
CA ASN A 353 -10.08 -8.38 -56.06
C ASN A 353 -8.70 -8.82 -55.50
N LEU A 354 -8.16 -8.17 -54.46
CA LEU A 354 -6.90 -8.61 -53.83
C LEU A 354 -6.98 -8.87 -52.31
N ILE A 355 -8.18 -8.81 -51.72
CA ILE A 355 -8.39 -9.14 -50.30
C ILE A 355 -8.89 -10.60 -50.12
N ASP A 356 -9.48 -11.21 -51.14
CA ASP A 356 -9.98 -12.59 -51.08
C ASP A 356 -8.89 -13.68 -51.27
N THR A 357 -7.66 -13.31 -51.61
CA THR A 357 -6.56 -14.27 -51.78
C THR A 357 -5.69 -14.41 -50.53
N LEU A 358 -5.70 -13.45 -49.61
CA LEU A 358 -4.90 -13.52 -48.36
C LEU A 358 -5.70 -14.05 -47.15
N VAL A 359 -7.03 -14.11 -47.24
CA VAL A 359 -7.89 -14.69 -46.20
C VAL A 359 -8.07 -16.22 -46.37
N ASN A 360 -7.72 -16.77 -47.53
CA ASN A 360 -7.96 -18.19 -47.87
C ASN A 360 -6.76 -19.15 -47.67
N SER A 361 -5.67 -18.75 -47.00
CA SER A 361 -4.52 -19.62 -46.71
C SER A 361 -4.29 -19.96 -45.23
N HIS A 362 -5.26 -19.68 -44.34
CA HIS A 362 -5.12 -20.07 -42.92
C HIS A 362 -6.36 -20.76 -42.30
N LEU A 363 -7.30 -21.20 -43.13
CA LEU A 363 -8.48 -22.00 -42.73
C LEU A 363 -8.43 -23.43 -43.29
N LYS A 364 -7.26 -24.07 -43.23
CA LYS A 364 -7.09 -25.52 -43.42
C LYS A 364 -6.09 -26.06 -42.40
N GLU A 365 -6.45 -26.07 -41.12
CA GLU A 365 -5.85 -27.00 -40.14
C GLU A 365 -6.61 -27.10 -38.79
N ASN A 366 -7.93 -26.86 -38.76
CA ASN A 366 -8.74 -27.12 -37.57
C ASN A 366 -10.08 -27.80 -37.92
N GLY A 367 -10.08 -29.13 -37.87
CA GLY A 367 -11.24 -29.98 -37.58
C GLY A 367 -10.79 -30.99 -36.51
N HIS A 368 -11.54 -31.38 -35.49
CA HIS A 368 -12.98 -31.50 -35.34
C HIS A 368 -13.36 -31.45 -33.84
N GLU A 369 -14.59 -31.00 -33.61
CA GLU A 369 -15.34 -31.05 -32.35
C GLU A 369 -15.67 -32.47 -31.83
N ARG A 370 -15.78 -32.55 -30.49
CA ARG A 370 -16.76 -33.32 -29.68
C ARG A 370 -16.87 -34.84 -29.86
N ALA A 371 -16.55 -35.55 -28.77
CA ALA A 371 -17.48 -36.33 -27.94
C ALA A 371 -16.69 -37.30 -27.05
N TYR A 372 -17.06 -37.47 -25.78
CA TYR A 372 -17.32 -38.77 -25.16
C TYR A 372 -17.59 -38.64 -23.65
N LYS A 373 -18.86 -38.83 -23.26
CA LYS A 373 -19.24 -39.43 -21.97
C LYS A 373 -19.16 -40.95 -22.15
N ALA A 374 -18.51 -41.67 -21.23
CA ALA A 374 -18.93 -42.95 -20.64
C ALA A 374 -17.75 -43.79 -20.09
N GLN A 375 -17.59 -43.74 -18.77
CA GLN A 375 -17.51 -44.90 -17.86
C GLN A 375 -17.12 -46.29 -18.44
N LYS A 376 -15.95 -46.83 -18.05
CA LYS A 376 -15.77 -48.21 -17.52
C LYS A 376 -14.33 -48.50 -17.04
N ARG A 377 -14.24 -49.42 -16.08
CA ARG A 377 -13.14 -49.79 -15.17
C ARG A 377 -12.17 -50.88 -15.73
N ILE A 378 -11.11 -51.18 -14.94
CA ILE A 378 -10.39 -52.47 -14.66
C ILE A 378 -9.06 -52.72 -15.48
N PRO A 379 -7.94 -53.29 -14.97
CA PRO A 379 -7.24 -53.22 -13.65
C PRO A 379 -5.67 -53.26 -13.67
N ILE A 380 -5.11 -53.21 -12.45
CA ILE A 380 -3.76 -53.48 -11.88
C ILE A 380 -3.05 -54.76 -12.40
N LYS A 381 -1.71 -54.72 -12.68
CA LYS A 381 -0.63 -55.53 -12.03
C LYS A 381 0.74 -55.60 -12.78
N LYS A 382 1.80 -55.36 -11.97
CA LYS A 382 3.06 -56.14 -11.77
C LYS A 382 4.33 -55.91 -12.61
N LEU A 383 5.37 -55.54 -11.83
CA LEU A 383 6.73 -56.12 -11.67
C LEU A 383 7.88 -55.80 -12.66
N LEU A 384 8.90 -55.14 -12.08
CA LEU A 384 10.32 -55.54 -11.97
C LEU A 384 11.07 -56.02 -13.23
N ALA A 385 12.16 -55.32 -13.58
CA ALA A 385 13.54 -55.71 -13.23
C ALA A 385 14.59 -55.08 -14.17
N GLY A 386 15.73 -54.67 -13.59
CA GLY A 386 17.03 -55.13 -14.10
C GLY A 386 17.93 -54.15 -14.86
N ALA A 387 18.89 -53.59 -14.10
CA ALA A 387 20.32 -53.42 -14.42
C ALA A 387 20.74 -52.61 -15.67
N ALA A 388 21.35 -51.42 -15.53
CA ALA A 388 22.73 -51.13 -15.08
C ALA A 388 23.81 -51.36 -16.17
N VAL A 389 24.64 -50.33 -16.44
CA VAL A 389 26.12 -50.32 -16.22
C VAL A 389 26.76 -49.03 -16.80
N PHE A 390 27.35 -48.26 -15.88
CA PHE A 390 28.58 -47.44 -15.88
C PHE A 390 28.95 -46.43 -16.98
N ALA A 391 29.18 -45.18 -16.52
CA ALA A 391 30.54 -44.60 -16.48
C ALA A 391 30.67 -43.56 -15.35
N THR A 392 31.60 -43.81 -14.43
CA THR A 392 32.07 -42.92 -13.36
C THR A 392 33.21 -42.04 -13.85
N VAL A 393 33.10 -40.71 -13.69
CA VAL A 393 34.23 -39.82 -13.38
C VAL A 393 33.76 -38.80 -12.33
N LEU A 394 34.32 -38.94 -11.13
CA LEU A 394 34.31 -37.97 -10.03
C LEU A 394 35.28 -36.84 -10.37
N VAL A 395 34.83 -35.58 -10.44
CA VAL A 395 35.52 -34.43 -9.80
C VAL A 395 34.49 -33.36 -9.44
N GLY A 396 34.37 -33.15 -8.13
CA GLY A 396 34.22 -31.87 -7.44
C GLY A 396 33.62 -30.67 -8.18
N GLY A 397 32.38 -30.37 -7.83
CA GLY A 397 31.74 -29.08 -8.07
C GLY A 397 30.56 -28.96 -7.13
N LEU A 398 30.84 -28.64 -5.85
CA LEU A 398 29.86 -28.17 -4.88
C LEU A 398 28.93 -27.15 -5.57
N VAL A 399 27.71 -27.57 -5.91
CA VAL A 399 26.60 -26.63 -6.00
C VAL A 399 26.29 -26.26 -4.55
N LEU A 400 27.10 -25.34 -4.02
CA LEU A 400 26.73 -24.50 -2.90
C LEU A 400 25.47 -23.76 -3.36
N SER A 401 24.33 -24.35 -3.07
CA SER A 401 23.07 -23.64 -2.97
C SER A 401 23.27 -22.56 -1.89
N PHE A 402 23.77 -21.40 -2.28
CA PHE A 402 23.74 -20.20 -1.45
C PHE A 402 22.30 -19.67 -1.41
N VAL A 403 21.38 -20.50 -0.93
CA VAL A 403 20.16 -20.02 -0.30
C VAL A 403 20.67 -19.35 0.97
N HIS A 404 20.67 -18.02 1.00
CA HIS A 404 20.80 -17.30 2.27
C HIS A 404 19.66 -17.78 3.17
N ARG A 405 19.91 -18.79 4.00
CA ARG A 405 19.04 -19.17 5.12
C ARG A 405 19.10 -18.02 6.11
N VAL A 406 18.17 -17.09 5.98
CA VAL A 406 17.93 -16.09 7.03
C VAL A 406 17.24 -16.85 8.17
N ASP A 407 18.05 -17.31 9.11
CA ASP A 407 17.64 -17.96 10.34
C ASP A 407 16.98 -16.92 11.26
N GLY A 408 15.73 -17.16 11.69
CA GLY A 408 14.97 -16.26 12.55
C GLY A 408 15.43 -16.30 14.00
N CYS A 409 15.53 -17.49 14.59
CA CYS A 409 16.19 -17.77 15.87
C CYS A 409 17.00 -19.09 15.81
N SER A 410 17.75 -19.38 14.73
CA SER A 410 18.54 -20.62 14.58
C SER A 410 20.03 -20.42 14.85
N LYS A 411 20.68 -21.51 15.29
CA LYS A 411 22.05 -21.59 15.82
C LYS A 411 23.14 -21.55 14.72
N SER A 412 22.78 -21.54 13.43
CA SER A 412 23.69 -21.96 12.35
C SER A 412 24.54 -20.89 11.68
N THR A 413 24.51 -19.63 12.15
CA THR A 413 25.47 -18.62 11.68
C THR A 413 26.08 -17.86 12.85
N PHE A 414 27.21 -18.35 13.34
CA PHE A 414 28.14 -17.53 14.12
C PHE A 414 28.77 -16.49 13.17
N SER A 415 28.06 -15.37 12.96
CA SER A 415 28.64 -14.04 12.77
C SER A 415 27.54 -12.99 12.86
N LYS A 416 27.43 -12.36 14.05
CA LYS A 416 26.60 -11.20 14.38
C LYS A 416 25.08 -11.41 14.22
N PHE A 417 24.37 -11.58 15.33
CA PHE A 417 23.02 -11.02 15.42
C PHE A 417 23.14 -9.54 14.99
N ALA A 418 22.29 -9.10 14.07
CA ALA A 418 22.28 -7.69 13.68
C ALA A 418 21.80 -6.90 14.89
N THR A 419 22.74 -6.31 15.64
CA THR A 419 22.39 -5.28 16.62
C THR A 419 21.75 -4.14 15.83
N ASP A 420 20.58 -3.67 16.25
CA ASP A 420 19.81 -2.55 15.65
C ASP A 420 18.82 -2.90 14.50
N ASP A 421 18.38 -4.15 14.36
CA ASP A 421 17.31 -4.52 13.41
C ASP A 421 15.88 -4.48 14.01
N ASN A 422 15.74 -4.00 15.25
CA ASN A 422 14.48 -3.96 16.02
C ASN A 422 13.84 -5.35 16.25
N ILE A 423 14.63 -6.41 16.20
CA ILE A 423 14.22 -7.79 16.41
C ILE A 423 15.14 -8.44 17.46
N SER A 424 14.58 -9.32 18.31
CA SER A 424 15.35 -10.05 19.31
C SER A 424 14.73 -11.40 19.66
N CYS A 425 15.56 -12.44 19.68
CA CYS A 425 15.26 -13.75 20.26
C CYS A 425 15.74 -13.86 21.72
N GLY A 426 16.42 -12.84 22.24
CA GLY A 426 17.05 -12.81 23.56
C GLY A 426 18.46 -12.22 23.59
N GLU A 427 19.01 -11.87 22.44
CA GLU A 427 20.34 -11.28 22.26
C GLU A 427 20.39 -9.77 22.50
N GLN A 428 19.24 -9.09 22.47
CA GLN A 428 19.11 -7.66 22.68
C GLN A 428 17.91 -7.34 23.58
N ILE A 429 18.06 -6.36 24.46
CA ILE A 429 16.95 -5.82 25.25
C ILE A 429 16.18 -4.84 24.37
N ILE A 430 14.87 -5.08 24.23
CA ILE A 430 13.91 -4.23 23.56
C ILE A 430 13.24 -3.30 24.58
N ILE A 431 12.85 -3.80 25.77
CA ILE A 431 12.20 -2.98 26.81
C ILE A 431 13.23 -2.42 27.79
N THR A 432 13.58 -1.14 27.61
CA THR A 432 14.64 -0.47 28.38
C THR A 432 14.22 0.00 29.78
N GLN A 433 12.93 0.06 30.09
CA GLN A 433 12.44 0.56 31.39
C GLN A 433 12.45 -0.47 32.54
N SER A 434 12.65 -1.74 32.24
CA SER A 434 12.70 -2.82 33.23
C SER A 434 14.09 -3.44 33.34
N ILE A 435 15.14 -2.66 33.09
CA ILE A 435 16.51 -3.16 33.10
C ILE A 435 17.01 -3.30 34.54
N ASN A 436 17.58 -4.47 34.85
CA ASN A 436 18.42 -4.69 36.02
C ASN A 436 19.71 -5.40 35.57
N GLU A 437 20.73 -5.37 36.42
CA GLU A 437 22.05 -5.94 36.13
C GLU A 437 21.94 -7.41 35.69
N GLU A 438 21.10 -8.21 36.33
CA GLU A 438 20.91 -9.61 35.93
C GLU A 438 20.28 -9.77 34.55
N LYS A 439 19.38 -8.87 34.14
CA LYS A 439 18.79 -8.90 32.79
C LYS A 439 19.85 -8.57 31.75
N GLU A 440 20.64 -7.51 31.98
CA GLU A 440 21.71 -7.11 31.05
C GLU A 440 22.73 -8.22 30.87
N GLU A 441 23.25 -8.74 31.97
CA GLU A 441 24.26 -9.81 31.94
C GLU A 441 23.66 -11.12 31.41
N GLY A 442 22.38 -11.39 31.69
CA GLY A 442 21.66 -12.53 31.15
C GLY A 442 21.52 -12.47 29.63
N VAL A 443 21.15 -11.30 29.09
CA VAL A 443 21.05 -11.06 27.64
C VAL A 443 22.43 -11.09 26.96
N LYS A 444 23.47 -10.50 27.58
CA LYS A 444 24.86 -10.62 27.09
C LYS A 444 25.32 -12.08 27.06
N ALA A 445 25.00 -12.86 28.09
CA ALA A 445 25.30 -14.29 28.12
C ALA A 445 24.53 -15.06 27.03
N PHE A 446 23.26 -14.71 26.80
CA PHE A 446 22.46 -15.28 25.72
C PHE A 446 23.08 -15.00 24.35
N ALA A 447 23.41 -13.73 24.06
CA ALA A 447 24.05 -13.32 22.81
C ALA A 447 25.40 -14.02 22.58
N ALA A 448 26.14 -14.30 23.65
CA ALA A 448 27.39 -15.06 23.62
C ALA A 448 27.20 -16.58 23.51
N GLY A 449 25.96 -17.08 23.42
CA GLY A 449 25.64 -18.51 23.37
C GLY A 449 25.86 -19.26 24.69
N ARG A 450 26.08 -18.55 25.81
CA ARG A 450 26.26 -19.10 27.16
C ARG A 450 24.90 -19.30 27.84
N TYR A 451 24.07 -20.17 27.27
CA TYR A 451 22.66 -20.29 27.66
C TYR A 451 22.45 -20.73 29.11
N GLU A 452 23.29 -21.60 29.68
CA GLU A 452 23.22 -21.97 31.10
C GLU A 452 23.41 -20.75 32.03
N THR A 453 24.40 -19.91 31.73
CA THR A 453 24.63 -18.65 32.45
C THR A 453 23.45 -17.69 32.25
N ALA A 454 22.96 -17.57 31.02
CA ALA A 454 21.81 -16.74 30.71
C ALA A 454 20.56 -17.16 31.49
N ILE A 455 20.28 -18.47 31.59
CA ILE A 455 19.16 -19.02 32.37
C ILE A 455 19.28 -18.60 33.83
N GLY A 456 20.44 -18.81 34.47
CA GLY A 456 20.62 -18.47 35.88
C GLY A 456 20.45 -16.97 36.18
N LEU A 457 20.90 -16.10 35.27
CA LEU A 457 20.77 -14.65 35.40
C LEU A 457 19.35 -14.17 35.11
N LEU A 458 18.73 -14.61 34.02
CA LEU A 458 17.35 -14.24 33.67
C LEU A 458 16.34 -14.78 34.70
N GLU A 459 16.58 -15.94 35.33
CA GLU A 459 15.77 -16.42 36.46
C GLU A 459 15.85 -15.52 37.68
N LYS A 460 17.05 -15.01 38.01
CA LYS A 460 17.23 -14.04 39.10
C LYS A 460 16.52 -12.73 38.77
N SER A 461 16.67 -12.24 37.54
CA SER A 461 15.99 -11.04 37.06
C SER A 461 14.47 -11.17 37.14
N TRP A 462 13.90 -12.29 36.65
CA TRP A 462 12.47 -12.59 36.70
C TRP A 462 11.92 -12.65 38.13
N LYS A 463 12.68 -13.20 39.07
CA LYS A 463 12.28 -13.25 40.50
C LYS A 463 12.27 -11.87 41.15
N LYS A 464 13.10 -10.94 40.69
CA LYS A 464 13.12 -9.54 41.17
C LYS A 464 11.98 -8.73 40.59
N ASN A 465 11.71 -8.90 39.29
CA ASN A 465 10.67 -8.17 38.58
C ASN A 465 10.03 -9.09 37.53
N SER A 466 8.71 -9.25 37.58
CA SER A 466 7.92 -10.06 36.66
C SER A 466 7.78 -9.38 35.28
N ASP A 467 8.92 -9.17 34.62
CA ASP A 467 9.05 -8.52 33.31
C ASP A 467 8.81 -9.54 32.17
N PRO A 468 7.83 -9.30 31.27
CA PRO A 468 7.42 -10.29 30.28
C PRO A 468 8.50 -10.58 29.22
N GLU A 469 9.33 -9.60 28.86
CA GLU A 469 10.47 -9.81 27.96
C GLU A 469 11.49 -10.77 28.60
N THR A 470 11.81 -10.57 29.87
CA THR A 470 12.70 -11.47 30.63
C THR A 470 12.17 -12.91 30.64
N LEU A 471 10.87 -13.13 30.82
CA LEU A 471 10.28 -14.47 30.79
C LEU A 471 10.36 -15.12 29.40
N ILE A 472 10.16 -14.34 28.33
CA ILE A 472 10.32 -14.82 26.95
C ILE A 472 11.77 -15.26 26.70
N TYR A 473 12.74 -14.41 27.05
CA TYR A 473 14.16 -14.71 26.85
C TYR A 473 14.63 -15.89 27.70
N LEU A 474 14.13 -16.01 28.94
CA LEU A 474 14.37 -17.17 29.78
C LEU A 474 13.85 -18.46 29.14
N ASN A 475 12.63 -18.44 28.60
CA ASN A 475 12.06 -19.60 27.91
C ASN A 475 12.84 -19.96 26.63
N ASN A 476 13.25 -18.97 25.85
CA ASN A 476 14.12 -19.18 24.69
C ASN A 476 15.48 -19.77 25.11
N ALA A 477 16.11 -19.25 26.17
CA ALA A 477 17.42 -19.72 26.65
C ALA A 477 17.38 -21.21 27.06
N ARG A 478 16.31 -21.61 27.78
CA ARG A 478 16.06 -23.01 28.15
C ARG A 478 15.93 -23.93 26.93
N ILE A 479 15.30 -23.44 25.85
CA ILE A 479 15.22 -24.17 24.58
C ILE A 479 16.62 -24.29 23.96
N PHE A 480 17.37 -23.20 23.81
CA PHE A 480 18.69 -23.25 23.19
C PHE A 480 19.71 -24.12 23.93
N GLN A 481 19.62 -24.21 25.27
CA GLN A 481 20.47 -25.08 26.08
C GLN A 481 20.20 -26.57 25.83
N GLN A 482 18.94 -26.96 25.62
CA GLN A 482 18.54 -28.37 25.48
C GLN A 482 18.51 -28.87 24.02
N VAL A 483 18.66 -27.96 23.04
CA VAL A 483 18.46 -28.17 21.59
C VAL A 483 17.23 -29.07 21.27
N PRO A 484 16.04 -28.85 21.89
CA PRO A 484 14.86 -29.58 21.52
C PRO A 484 14.37 -29.08 20.16
N LYS A 485 13.62 -29.93 19.44
CA LYS A 485 12.86 -29.48 18.29
C LYS A 485 12.03 -28.26 18.70
N SER A 486 12.06 -27.18 17.92
CA SER A 486 11.33 -25.97 18.27
C SER A 486 10.83 -25.22 17.03
N TYR A 487 9.77 -24.45 17.23
CA TYR A 487 9.19 -23.55 16.24
C TYR A 487 9.19 -22.12 16.77
N THR A 488 9.30 -21.15 15.86
CA THR A 488 9.37 -19.73 16.22
C THR A 488 8.08 -19.03 15.81
N PHE A 489 7.46 -18.30 16.74
CA PHE A 489 6.45 -17.30 16.43
C PHE A 489 7.01 -15.91 16.76
N ALA A 490 6.62 -14.90 15.99
CA ALA A 490 6.99 -13.52 16.26
C ALA A 490 5.87 -12.80 17.00
N VAL A 491 6.22 -11.85 17.87
CA VAL A 491 5.31 -10.85 18.41
C VAL A 491 5.82 -9.45 18.01
N VAL A 492 4.96 -8.65 17.40
CA VAL A 492 5.31 -7.27 17.01
C VAL A 492 4.62 -6.29 17.95
N VAL A 493 5.41 -5.48 18.66
CA VAL A 493 4.95 -4.55 19.70
C VAL A 493 5.32 -3.09 19.37
N PRO A 494 4.61 -2.10 19.94
CA PRO A 494 4.88 -0.69 19.69
C PRO A 494 5.94 -0.17 20.67
N MET A 495 7.23 -0.11 20.29
CA MET A 495 8.25 0.53 21.15
C MET A 495 8.56 1.95 20.72
N THR A 496 7.97 2.92 21.40
CA THR A 496 8.43 4.32 21.32
C THR A 496 9.10 4.70 22.64
N ASN A 497 9.83 5.81 22.67
CA ASN A 497 10.55 6.28 23.87
C ASN A 497 9.62 6.80 24.99
N ASN A 498 8.30 6.56 24.93
CA ASN A 498 7.34 7.01 25.93
C ASN A 498 6.83 5.85 26.81
N ASN A 499 6.49 6.18 28.07
CA ASN A 499 6.08 5.20 29.08
C ASN A 499 4.81 4.44 28.68
N ASP A 500 3.89 5.12 28.03
CA ASP A 500 2.61 4.54 27.65
C ASP A 500 2.82 3.40 26.63
N SER A 501 3.69 3.60 25.63
CA SER A 501 3.93 2.62 24.56
C SER A 501 4.63 1.39 25.11
N ILE A 502 5.46 1.61 26.13
CA ILE A 502 6.13 0.54 26.87
C ILE A 502 5.11 -0.25 27.71
N ASN A 503 4.15 0.41 28.36
CA ASN A 503 3.08 -0.27 29.08
C ASN A 503 2.21 -1.13 28.14
N VAL A 504 1.86 -0.60 26.97
CA VAL A 504 1.15 -1.37 25.94
C VAL A 504 1.97 -2.58 25.48
N SER A 505 3.26 -2.39 25.20
CA SER A 505 4.17 -3.47 24.83
C SER A 505 4.24 -4.54 25.91
N LYS A 506 4.36 -4.13 27.19
CA LYS A 506 4.33 -5.05 28.33
C LYS A 506 3.03 -5.86 28.38
N GLU A 507 1.87 -5.25 28.18
CA GLU A 507 0.59 -5.98 28.14
C GLU A 507 0.54 -7.02 27.01
N MET A 508 0.93 -6.66 25.78
CA MET A 508 0.98 -7.62 24.68
C MET A 508 1.95 -8.77 24.98
N LEU A 509 3.15 -8.45 25.46
CA LEU A 509 4.15 -9.47 25.81
C LEU A 509 3.74 -10.33 27.01
N ARG A 510 3.00 -9.81 27.99
CA ARG A 510 2.47 -10.61 29.12
C ARG A 510 1.62 -11.76 28.61
N GLY A 511 0.71 -11.48 27.67
CA GLY A 511 -0.15 -12.50 27.09
C GLY A 511 0.65 -13.58 26.36
N VAL A 512 1.58 -13.15 25.50
CA VAL A 512 2.44 -14.05 24.72
C VAL A 512 3.37 -14.88 25.61
N ALA A 513 4.03 -14.25 26.57
CA ALA A 513 4.96 -14.87 27.51
C ALA A 513 4.27 -15.95 28.36
N GLN A 514 3.06 -15.65 28.86
CA GLN A 514 2.28 -16.62 29.64
C GLN A 514 1.89 -17.83 28.79
N ALA A 515 1.38 -17.62 27.57
CA ALA A 515 0.99 -18.72 26.69
C ALA A 515 2.21 -19.59 26.28
N GLN A 516 3.36 -18.97 26.03
CA GLN A 516 4.62 -19.66 25.75
C GLN A 516 5.06 -20.51 26.95
N ASP A 517 5.11 -19.92 28.15
CA ASP A 517 5.58 -20.58 29.37
C ASP A 517 4.70 -21.76 29.77
N GLU A 518 3.37 -21.61 29.70
CA GLU A 518 2.41 -22.68 29.97
C GLU A 518 2.59 -23.87 29.00
N PHE A 519 2.76 -23.59 27.70
CA PHE A 519 3.00 -24.64 26.72
C PHE A 519 4.36 -25.32 26.91
N ASN A 520 5.43 -24.55 27.11
CA ASN A 520 6.80 -25.08 27.18
C ASN A 520 7.08 -25.87 28.46
N LYS A 521 6.34 -25.63 29.54
CA LYS A 521 6.43 -26.41 30.79
C LYS A 521 5.82 -27.80 30.66
N ASN A 522 4.72 -27.93 29.92
CA ASN A 522 4.00 -29.20 29.76
C ASN A 522 3.60 -29.43 28.29
N PRO A 523 4.56 -29.57 27.36
CA PRO A 523 4.24 -29.75 25.96
C PRO A 523 3.62 -31.13 25.73
N LYS A 524 2.49 -31.19 25.01
CA LYS A 524 1.89 -32.45 24.53
C LYS A 524 2.56 -33.00 23.28
N THR A 525 3.65 -32.37 22.86
CA THR A 525 4.35 -32.59 21.60
C THR A 525 5.84 -32.80 21.86
N ASN A 526 6.59 -33.21 20.83
CA ASN A 526 8.04 -33.37 20.92
C ASN A 526 8.81 -32.07 20.67
N TYR A 527 8.13 -30.92 20.63
CA TYR A 527 8.75 -29.63 20.36
C TYR A 527 8.31 -28.55 21.35
N LYS A 528 9.09 -27.47 21.40
CA LYS A 528 8.81 -26.26 22.18
C LYS A 528 8.61 -25.05 21.28
N ILE A 529 8.09 -23.95 21.82
CA ILE A 529 7.87 -22.70 21.09
C ILE A 529 8.84 -21.62 21.56
N LYS A 530 9.55 -21.02 20.60
CA LYS A 530 10.34 -19.80 20.77
C LYS A 530 9.48 -18.60 20.40
N ILE A 531 9.67 -17.50 21.09
CA ILE A 531 9.06 -16.21 20.76
C ILE A 531 10.16 -15.24 20.34
N LEU A 532 10.04 -14.70 19.14
CA LEU A 532 10.86 -13.60 18.63
C LEU A 532 10.10 -12.30 18.89
N ILE A 533 10.74 -11.33 19.55
CA ILE A 533 10.15 -10.01 19.78
C ILE A 533 10.62 -9.09 18.68
N ALA A 534 9.70 -8.33 18.08
CA ALA A 534 10.01 -7.29 17.11
C ALA A 534 9.28 -6.00 17.48
N THR A 535 9.84 -4.85 17.11
CA THR A 535 9.16 -3.57 17.29
C THR A 535 9.01 -2.79 16.00
N ASP A 536 7.79 -2.30 15.77
CA ASP A 536 7.47 -1.36 14.68
C ASP A 536 7.41 0.09 15.15
N ASN A 537 7.71 0.35 16.43
CA ASN A 537 7.65 1.68 17.05
C ASN A 537 6.31 2.39 16.83
N ASN A 538 5.22 1.63 16.69
CA ASN A 538 3.88 2.11 16.34
C ASN A 538 3.85 2.97 15.06
N ASN A 539 4.70 2.65 14.09
CA ASN A 539 4.87 3.42 12.88
C ASN A 539 4.59 2.55 11.66
N SER A 540 3.68 2.99 10.78
CA SER A 540 3.26 2.23 9.60
C SER A 540 4.38 1.88 8.63
N TYR A 541 5.42 2.72 8.54
CA TYR A 541 6.59 2.44 7.71
C TYR A 541 7.49 1.37 8.34
N GLN A 542 7.77 1.49 9.64
CA GLN A 542 8.52 0.45 10.36
C GLN A 542 7.75 -0.87 10.42
N ALA A 543 6.42 -0.85 10.49
CA ALA A 543 5.58 -2.04 10.45
C ALA A 543 5.78 -2.83 9.14
N LYS A 544 5.89 -2.13 8.00
CA LYS A 544 6.24 -2.75 6.70
C LYS A 544 7.66 -3.35 6.73
N LYS A 545 8.65 -2.61 7.22
CA LYS A 545 10.04 -3.10 7.34
C LYS A 545 10.14 -4.37 8.20
N ILE A 546 9.47 -4.37 9.35
CA ILE A 546 9.41 -5.54 10.24
C ILE A 546 8.72 -6.70 9.52
N ALA A 547 7.59 -6.47 8.83
CA ALA A 547 6.94 -7.52 8.06
C ALA A 547 7.86 -8.11 6.98
N GLU A 548 8.57 -7.27 6.23
CA GLU A 548 9.55 -7.70 5.22
C GLU A 548 10.73 -8.48 5.81
N ALA A 549 11.19 -8.11 7.01
CA ALA A 549 12.22 -8.83 7.73
C ALA A 549 11.73 -10.21 8.22
N LEU A 550 10.51 -10.27 8.77
CA LEU A 550 9.92 -11.49 9.30
C LEU A 550 9.57 -12.50 8.21
N VAL A 551 9.08 -12.06 7.04
CA VAL A 551 8.76 -13.00 5.94
C VAL A 551 10.00 -13.70 5.39
N LYS A 552 11.18 -13.05 5.45
CA LYS A 552 12.48 -13.62 5.06
C LYS A 552 12.98 -14.68 6.05
N LYS A 553 12.55 -14.63 7.32
CA LYS A 553 12.93 -15.59 8.37
C LYS A 553 12.11 -16.87 8.26
N GLN A 554 12.66 -17.91 7.62
CA GLN A 554 11.90 -19.12 7.25
C GLN A 554 11.40 -19.95 8.45
N ASP A 555 12.07 -19.89 9.60
CA ASP A 555 11.67 -20.58 10.83
C ASP A 555 10.60 -19.82 11.64
N VAL A 556 10.25 -18.59 11.24
CA VAL A 556 9.10 -17.85 11.78
C VAL A 556 7.83 -18.35 11.09
N LEU A 557 6.95 -18.99 11.85
CA LEU A 557 5.75 -19.67 11.34
C LEU A 557 4.47 -18.87 11.46
N GLY A 558 4.48 -17.78 12.22
CA GLY A 558 3.34 -16.90 12.42
C GLY A 558 3.70 -15.67 13.24
N VAL A 559 2.85 -14.66 13.17
CA VAL A 559 3.04 -13.36 13.81
C VAL A 559 1.82 -13.01 14.67
N VAL A 560 2.04 -12.61 15.92
CA VAL A 560 1.06 -11.97 16.79
C VAL A 560 1.30 -10.46 16.76
N GLY A 561 0.31 -9.68 16.33
CA GLY A 561 0.44 -8.24 16.16
C GLY A 561 -0.28 -7.75 14.90
N HIS A 562 -0.06 -6.54 14.41
CA HIS A 562 0.65 -5.44 15.08
C HIS A 562 -0.27 -4.79 16.12
N PHE A 563 0.21 -3.74 16.80
CA PHE A 563 -0.57 -3.09 17.86
C PHE A 563 -1.80 -2.32 17.36
N THR A 564 -1.64 -1.39 16.42
CA THR A 564 -2.75 -0.55 15.94
C THR A 564 -3.33 -1.08 14.64
N SER A 565 -4.54 -0.63 14.31
CA SER A 565 -5.13 -0.86 12.99
C SER A 565 -4.24 -0.32 11.87
N ASP A 566 -3.63 0.85 12.06
CA ASP A 566 -2.78 1.51 11.08
C ASP A 566 -1.51 0.70 10.76
N THR A 567 -0.79 0.19 11.77
CA THR A 567 0.38 -0.67 11.55
C THR A 567 -0.01 -2.05 11.02
N THR A 568 -1.14 -2.61 11.49
CA THR A 568 -1.65 -3.91 11.00
C THR A 568 -2.03 -3.84 9.53
N ILE A 569 -2.80 -2.82 9.11
CA ILE A 569 -3.19 -2.61 7.70
C ILE A 569 -1.96 -2.43 6.82
N SER A 570 -0.94 -1.72 7.32
CA SER A 570 0.30 -1.49 6.58
C SER A 570 1.11 -2.77 6.35
N ALA A 571 1.08 -3.72 7.29
CA ALA A 571 1.87 -4.95 7.25
C ALA A 571 1.13 -6.17 6.64
N VAL A 572 -0.20 -6.25 6.81
CA VAL A 572 -0.98 -7.47 6.51
C VAL A 572 -0.86 -7.93 5.05
N GLY A 573 -0.75 -7.00 4.09
CA GLY A 573 -0.56 -7.34 2.67
C GLY A 573 0.75 -8.10 2.41
N ILE A 574 1.83 -7.75 3.11
CA ILE A 574 3.15 -8.39 2.99
C ILE A 574 3.08 -9.83 3.52
N TYR A 575 2.46 -10.01 4.69
CA TYR A 575 2.25 -11.33 5.28
C TYR A 575 1.37 -12.23 4.40
N GLN A 576 0.26 -11.69 3.87
CA GLN A 576 -0.62 -12.40 2.96
C GLN A 576 0.12 -12.84 1.67
N GLN A 577 0.89 -11.94 1.06
CA GLN A 577 1.66 -12.23 -0.15
C GLN A 577 2.69 -13.35 0.06
N HIS A 578 3.33 -13.38 1.24
CA HIS A 578 4.38 -14.34 1.58
C HIS A 578 3.89 -15.52 2.41
N LYS A 579 2.57 -15.71 2.49
CA LYS A 579 1.93 -16.83 3.19
C LYS A 579 2.38 -16.97 4.64
N LEU A 580 2.65 -15.87 5.35
CA LEU A 580 3.01 -15.89 6.77
C LEU A 580 1.76 -15.55 7.60
N PRO A 581 1.18 -16.49 8.37
CA PRO A 581 0.00 -16.21 9.18
C PRO A 581 0.20 -15.03 10.15
N LEU A 582 -0.71 -14.07 10.10
CA LEU A 582 -0.83 -12.96 11.05
C LEU A 582 -2.10 -13.14 11.89
N ILE A 583 -1.97 -13.14 13.21
CA ILE A 583 -3.08 -13.01 14.15
C ILE A 583 -2.99 -11.66 14.84
N SER A 584 -3.89 -10.73 14.50
CA SER A 584 -3.98 -9.46 15.22
C SER A 584 -4.74 -9.63 16.54
N SER A 585 -4.08 -9.28 17.64
CA SER A 585 -4.68 -9.33 18.97
C SER A 585 -5.41 -8.04 19.34
N THR A 586 -5.08 -6.90 18.73
CA THR A 586 -5.55 -5.59 19.20
C THR A 586 -6.16 -4.69 18.12
N ALA A 587 -5.99 -4.98 16.83
CA ALA A 587 -6.52 -4.12 15.78
C ALA A 587 -8.01 -4.40 15.49
N THR A 588 -8.81 -3.34 15.42
CA THR A 588 -10.28 -3.42 15.37
C THR A 588 -10.89 -2.84 14.08
N SER A 589 -10.11 -2.12 13.24
CA SER A 589 -10.65 -1.46 12.04
C SER A 589 -11.49 -2.39 11.15
N LYS A 590 -12.62 -1.88 10.64
CA LYS A 590 -13.48 -2.60 9.71
C LYS A 590 -12.77 -2.96 8.40
N ASP A 591 -11.70 -2.25 8.04
CA ASP A 591 -10.99 -2.46 6.79
C ASP A 591 -10.23 -3.78 6.80
N LEU A 592 -9.86 -4.28 7.99
CA LEU A 592 -9.26 -5.59 8.17
C LEU A 592 -10.21 -6.75 7.80
N SER A 593 -11.54 -6.55 7.89
CA SER A 593 -12.53 -7.53 7.41
C SER A 593 -12.45 -7.75 5.89
N THR A 594 -11.76 -6.87 5.17
CA THR A 594 -11.66 -6.92 3.70
C THR A 594 -10.36 -7.51 3.19
N VAL A 595 -9.43 -7.86 4.08
CA VAL A 595 -8.13 -8.45 3.73
C VAL A 595 -8.33 -9.78 3.00
N CYS A 596 -9.25 -10.61 3.50
CA CYS A 596 -9.47 -11.96 3.00
C CYS A 596 -10.62 -12.00 1.99
N ARG A 597 -10.31 -11.66 0.72
CA ARG A 597 -11.23 -11.75 -0.44
C ARG A 597 -10.89 -12.90 -1.41
N GLN A 598 -9.78 -13.60 -1.19
CA GLN A 598 -9.30 -14.70 -2.03
C GLN A 598 -9.52 -16.06 -1.35
N SER A 599 -9.30 -17.15 -2.09
CA SER A 599 -9.47 -18.54 -1.62
C SER A 599 -8.66 -18.92 -0.36
N TYR A 600 -7.62 -18.15 0.00
CA TYR A 600 -6.74 -18.38 1.14
C TYR A 600 -6.56 -17.11 1.97
N CYS A 601 -6.59 -17.23 3.30
CA CYS A 601 -6.61 -16.10 4.22
C CYS A 601 -5.52 -16.28 5.28
N TYR A 602 -4.38 -15.61 5.15
CA TYR A 602 -3.29 -15.64 6.14
C TYR A 602 -3.47 -14.60 7.24
N PHE A 603 -4.65 -14.01 7.37
CA PHE A 603 -4.98 -13.04 8.41
C PHE A 603 -6.10 -13.58 9.30
N ARG A 604 -5.94 -13.43 10.61
CA ARG A 604 -7.01 -13.58 11.60
C ARG A 604 -6.95 -12.40 12.57
N ARG A 605 -8.08 -12.06 13.19
CA ARG A 605 -8.07 -11.21 14.38
C ARG A 605 -8.84 -11.80 15.54
N ILE A 606 -8.30 -11.60 16.75
CA ILE A 606 -8.94 -11.98 18.01
C ILE A 606 -9.82 -10.84 18.53
N ALA A 607 -9.36 -9.60 18.33
CA ALA A 607 -10.14 -8.41 18.68
C ALA A 607 -11.43 -8.36 17.85
N TYR A 608 -12.51 -7.89 18.48
CA TYR A 608 -13.76 -7.62 17.78
C TYR A 608 -13.62 -6.43 16.84
N SER A 609 -14.45 -6.39 15.79
CA SER A 609 -14.38 -5.29 14.84
C SER A 609 -15.00 -4.01 15.41
N ASP A 610 -14.61 -2.86 14.87
CA ASP A 610 -15.23 -1.57 15.20
C ASP A 610 -16.73 -1.55 14.92
N ARG A 611 -17.22 -2.39 13.99
CA ARG A 611 -18.66 -2.51 13.75
C ARG A 611 -19.37 -3.05 14.98
N ASP A 612 -18.80 -4.07 15.59
CA ASP A 612 -19.41 -4.74 16.72
C ASP A 612 -19.34 -3.86 17.98
N ILE A 613 -18.18 -3.23 18.23
CA ILE A 613 -17.98 -2.31 19.36
C ILE A 613 -18.92 -1.10 19.22
N ALA A 614 -19.00 -0.51 18.03
CA ALA A 614 -19.88 0.61 17.73
C ALA A 614 -21.35 0.27 17.93
N GLN A 615 -21.80 -0.93 17.51
CA GLN A 615 -23.18 -1.37 17.71
C GLN A 615 -23.54 -1.41 19.20
N ASN A 616 -22.64 -1.92 20.05
CA ASN A 616 -22.85 -1.97 21.50
C ASN A 616 -22.88 -0.57 22.14
N LEU A 617 -21.97 0.31 21.73
CA LEU A 617 -21.96 1.71 22.21
C LEU A 617 -23.22 2.46 21.79
N ALA A 618 -23.62 2.34 20.52
CA ALA A 618 -24.83 2.96 20.00
C ALA A 618 -26.09 2.44 20.71
N SER A 619 -26.19 1.13 20.93
CA SER A 619 -27.28 0.54 21.72
C SER A 619 -27.31 1.14 23.12
N TYR A 620 -26.19 1.13 23.85
CA TYR A 620 -26.11 1.73 25.18
C TYR A 620 -26.54 3.20 25.21
N MET A 621 -26.06 4.00 24.24
CA MET A 621 -26.41 5.41 24.14
C MET A 621 -27.92 5.60 24.02
N LEU A 622 -28.58 4.82 23.15
CA LEU A 622 -30.01 4.97 22.86
C LEU A 622 -30.91 4.37 23.95
N THR A 623 -30.57 3.19 24.48
CA THR A 623 -31.44 2.44 25.39
C THR A 623 -31.18 2.76 26.85
N ASN A 624 -29.92 2.73 27.28
CA ASN A 624 -29.55 2.86 28.69
C ASN A 624 -29.30 4.32 29.07
N ALA A 625 -28.47 5.03 28.30
CA ALA A 625 -28.17 6.45 28.56
C ALA A 625 -29.27 7.41 28.06
N LYS A 626 -30.18 6.92 27.19
CA LYS A 626 -31.30 7.66 26.59
C LYS A 626 -30.85 8.95 25.91
N LYS A 627 -29.74 8.89 25.18
CA LYS A 627 -29.11 9.98 24.44
C LYS A 627 -29.40 9.82 22.95
N ARG A 628 -29.76 10.92 22.29
CA ARG A 628 -30.15 10.92 20.87
C ARG A 628 -29.38 11.90 20.01
N LYS A 629 -28.59 12.80 20.60
CA LYS A 629 -27.87 13.85 19.86
C LYS A 629 -26.40 13.86 20.25
N ALA A 630 -25.55 13.31 19.39
CA ALA A 630 -24.12 13.16 19.68
C ALA A 630 -23.30 14.27 19.03
N ALA A 631 -22.35 14.84 19.78
CA ALA A 631 -21.19 15.54 19.23
C ALA A 631 -20.01 14.57 19.18
N VAL A 632 -19.42 14.38 18.01
CA VAL A 632 -18.38 13.35 17.79
C VAL A 632 -17.01 14.00 17.62
N PHE A 633 -16.03 13.52 18.37
CA PHE A 633 -14.63 13.90 18.29
C PHE A 633 -13.81 12.71 17.82
N PHE A 634 -13.11 12.85 16.70
CA PHE A 634 -12.35 11.77 16.09
C PHE A 634 -11.09 12.31 15.41
N ASN A 635 -10.17 11.45 15.02
CA ASN A 635 -8.97 11.79 14.26
C ASN A 635 -9.14 11.32 12.81
N GLU A 636 -9.24 12.25 11.86
CA GLU A 636 -9.44 11.95 10.44
C GLU A 636 -8.19 11.35 9.74
N THR A 637 -7.04 11.35 10.40
CA THR A 637 -5.79 10.74 9.89
C THR A 637 -5.56 9.30 10.33
N SER A 638 -6.33 8.78 11.29
CA SER A 638 -6.19 7.40 11.76
C SER A 638 -7.28 6.50 11.20
N ASN A 639 -6.88 5.34 10.65
CA ASN A 639 -7.81 4.35 10.14
C ASN A 639 -8.72 3.79 11.23
N TYR A 640 -8.19 3.57 12.44
CA TYR A 640 -8.99 3.15 13.60
C TYR A 640 -10.06 4.19 13.95
N SER A 641 -9.64 5.43 14.18
CA SER A 641 -10.55 6.47 14.68
C SER A 641 -11.65 6.78 13.66
N PHE A 642 -11.28 6.87 12.38
CA PHE A 642 -12.23 7.04 11.30
C PHE A 642 -13.20 5.86 11.17
N SER A 643 -12.68 4.62 11.22
CA SER A 643 -13.49 3.40 11.18
C SER A 643 -14.53 3.38 12.30
N MET A 644 -14.10 3.61 13.54
CA MET A 644 -15.00 3.64 14.71
C MET A 644 -16.04 4.77 14.60
N ARG A 645 -15.65 5.95 14.09
CA ARG A 645 -16.57 7.06 13.87
C ARG A 645 -17.67 6.66 12.89
N ASP A 646 -17.29 6.16 11.72
CA ASP A 646 -18.23 5.79 10.65
C ASP A 646 -19.15 4.62 11.09
N THR A 647 -18.64 3.61 11.78
CA THR A 647 -19.47 2.49 12.24
C THR A 647 -20.43 2.90 13.36
N LEU A 648 -20.00 3.77 14.27
CA LEU A 648 -20.83 4.30 15.36
C LEU A 648 -21.91 5.23 14.83
N GLU A 649 -21.59 6.15 13.94
CA GLU A 649 -22.55 7.05 13.31
C GLU A 649 -23.68 6.26 12.61
N ARG A 650 -23.30 5.23 11.82
CA ARG A 650 -24.27 4.35 11.14
C ARG A 650 -25.18 3.63 12.14
N SER A 651 -24.58 3.01 13.16
CA SER A 651 -25.33 2.24 14.17
C SER A 651 -26.25 3.12 15.01
N PHE A 652 -25.76 4.30 15.42
CA PHE A 652 -26.50 5.27 16.21
C PHE A 652 -27.66 5.89 15.43
N THR A 653 -27.42 6.26 14.16
CA THR A 653 -28.47 6.82 13.28
C THR A 653 -29.53 5.78 12.93
N ALA A 654 -29.13 4.53 12.66
CA ALA A 654 -30.07 3.44 12.41
C ALA A 654 -31.01 3.18 13.61
N GLY A 655 -30.55 3.43 14.84
CA GLY A 655 -31.36 3.34 16.06
C GLY A 655 -32.14 4.62 16.43
N GLY A 656 -32.18 5.62 15.54
CA GLY A 656 -32.90 6.89 15.75
C GLY A 656 -32.15 7.92 16.59
N GLY A 657 -30.81 7.83 16.66
CA GLY A 657 -29.93 8.90 17.11
C GLY A 657 -29.53 9.83 15.95
N THR A 658 -28.81 10.90 16.26
CA THR A 658 -28.31 11.86 15.26
C THR A 658 -26.96 12.42 15.71
N VAL A 659 -25.99 12.47 14.79
CA VAL A 659 -24.74 13.22 14.99
C VAL A 659 -25.02 14.68 14.63
N VAL A 660 -24.94 15.58 15.61
CA VAL A 660 -25.26 17.01 15.42
C VAL A 660 -24.04 17.85 15.06
N LYS A 661 -22.84 17.36 15.34
CA LYS A 661 -21.57 18.03 15.03
C LYS A 661 -20.41 17.06 15.12
N GLU A 662 -19.43 17.23 14.24
CA GLU A 662 -18.16 16.51 14.26
C GLU A 662 -16.98 17.46 14.47
N PHE A 663 -15.94 16.95 15.10
CA PHE A 663 -14.71 17.65 15.44
C PHE A 663 -13.50 16.77 15.13
N ASP A 664 -12.60 17.27 14.28
CA ASP A 664 -11.34 16.59 13.96
C ASP A 664 -10.24 16.96 14.98
N LEU A 665 -9.83 15.98 15.76
CA LEU A 665 -8.74 16.05 16.74
C LEU A 665 -7.36 16.22 16.10
N SER A 666 -7.22 15.91 14.81
CA SER A 666 -5.96 16.08 14.07
C SER A 666 -5.81 17.44 13.40
N ALA A 667 -6.83 18.29 13.46
CA ALA A 667 -6.78 19.63 12.88
C ALA A 667 -5.64 20.45 13.54
N PRO A 668 -4.75 21.10 12.76
CA PRO A 668 -3.57 21.80 13.29
C PRO A 668 -3.86 22.85 14.37
N ASN A 669 -5.04 23.47 14.32
CA ASN A 669 -5.48 24.52 15.23
C ASN A 669 -6.62 24.06 16.16
N PHE A 670 -6.76 22.75 16.40
CA PHE A 670 -7.83 22.23 17.26
C PHE A 670 -7.71 22.79 18.69
N ASN A 671 -8.77 23.47 19.16
CA ASN A 671 -8.83 24.03 20.51
C ASN A 671 -9.91 23.31 21.34
N PRO A 672 -9.54 22.52 22.37
CA PRO A 672 -10.50 21.77 23.17
C PRO A 672 -11.57 22.63 23.87
N SER A 673 -11.19 23.79 24.43
CA SER A 673 -12.11 24.67 25.15
C SER A 673 -13.12 25.34 24.22
N GLN A 674 -12.67 25.74 23.04
CA GLN A 674 -13.54 26.27 21.99
C GLN A 674 -14.49 25.18 21.50
N ALA A 675 -13.98 23.97 21.21
CA ALA A 675 -14.82 22.88 20.73
C ALA A 675 -15.92 22.51 21.73
N ILE A 676 -15.62 22.45 23.04
CA ILE A 676 -16.65 22.26 24.07
C ILE A 676 -17.65 23.43 24.12
N SER A 677 -17.22 24.65 23.81
CA SER A 677 -18.14 25.80 23.71
C SER A 677 -19.04 25.68 22.49
N GLU A 678 -18.53 25.21 21.36
CA GLU A 678 -19.33 24.91 20.16
C GLU A 678 -20.31 23.76 20.41
N VAL A 679 -19.93 22.72 21.16
CA VAL A 679 -20.88 21.67 21.59
C VAL A 679 -22.06 22.27 22.35
N ARG A 680 -21.88 23.32 23.15
CA ARG A 680 -22.99 24.01 23.84
C ARG A 680 -23.91 24.79 22.90
N ALA A 681 -23.40 25.24 21.76
CA ALA A 681 -24.21 25.86 20.72
C ALA A 681 -24.99 24.82 19.90
N THR A 682 -24.59 23.54 19.99
CA THR A 682 -25.38 22.43 19.47
C THR A 682 -26.37 21.91 20.52
N ASN A 683 -27.44 21.27 20.08
CA ASN A 683 -28.34 20.54 20.98
C ASN A 683 -27.83 19.13 21.32
N ALA A 684 -26.52 18.93 21.44
CA ALA A 684 -25.94 17.63 21.82
C ALA A 684 -26.28 17.27 23.27
N ASP A 685 -26.55 15.99 23.53
CA ASP A 685 -26.82 15.43 24.86
C ASP A 685 -25.78 14.40 25.31
N VAL A 686 -24.80 14.09 24.45
CA VAL A 686 -23.67 13.18 24.67
C VAL A 686 -22.46 13.57 23.82
N ILE A 687 -21.26 13.37 24.36
CA ILE A 687 -20.00 13.45 23.61
C ILE A 687 -19.55 12.03 23.26
N VAL A 688 -19.25 11.80 21.99
CA VAL A 688 -18.57 10.60 21.53
C VAL A 688 -17.10 10.96 21.27
N LEU A 689 -16.18 10.31 21.96
CA LEU A 689 -14.75 10.63 21.94
C LEU A 689 -13.96 9.42 21.45
N LEU A 690 -13.38 9.54 20.25
CA LEU A 690 -12.73 8.46 19.52
C LEU A 690 -11.30 8.86 19.11
N PRO A 691 -10.35 9.04 20.05
CA PRO A 691 -8.97 9.32 19.67
C PRO A 691 -8.31 8.07 19.07
N ASN A 692 -7.20 8.25 18.36
CA ASN A 692 -6.29 7.18 17.94
C ASN A 692 -5.13 7.00 18.93
N ASN A 693 -4.42 5.89 18.81
CA ASN A 693 -3.34 5.50 19.72
C ASN A 693 -1.94 5.69 19.11
N ASP A 694 -1.70 6.76 18.34
CA ASP A 694 -0.43 7.02 17.64
C ASP A 694 0.63 7.62 18.59
N GLY A 695 0.93 6.90 19.68
CA GLY A 695 1.86 7.33 20.73
C GLY A 695 1.21 7.53 22.10
N LEU A 696 -0.09 7.23 22.22
CA LEU A 696 -0.90 7.16 23.45
C LEU A 696 -1.23 8.54 24.04
N ILE A 697 -2.41 8.59 24.63
CA ILE A 697 -3.38 9.68 24.52
C ILE A 697 -2.78 11.08 24.67
N SER A 698 -3.04 11.93 23.68
CA SER A 698 -2.48 13.28 23.63
C SER A 698 -3.06 14.20 24.71
N GLU A 699 -2.27 15.18 25.16
CA GLU A 699 -2.73 16.23 26.09
C GLU A 699 -3.99 16.95 25.56
N THR A 700 -4.19 16.98 24.24
CA THR A 700 -5.41 17.48 23.60
C THR A 700 -6.66 16.78 24.13
N VAL A 701 -6.63 15.44 24.25
CA VAL A 701 -7.76 14.66 24.78
C VAL A 701 -7.97 14.93 26.27
N PHE A 702 -6.88 15.04 27.05
CA PHE A 702 -6.99 15.38 28.47
C PHE A 702 -7.61 16.76 28.68
N ARG A 703 -7.17 17.76 27.91
CA ARG A 703 -7.73 19.11 27.94
C ARG A 703 -9.19 19.13 27.54
N LEU A 704 -9.60 18.30 26.57
CA LEU A 704 -11.00 18.16 26.16
C LEU A 704 -11.87 17.60 27.29
N ILE A 705 -11.45 16.49 27.91
CA ILE A 705 -12.18 15.87 29.02
C ILE A 705 -12.29 16.84 30.20
N ARG A 706 -11.20 17.54 30.56
CA ARG A 706 -11.22 18.56 31.62
C ARG A 706 -12.10 19.77 31.26
N ALA A 707 -12.09 20.22 30.00
CA ALA A 707 -12.92 21.34 29.54
C ALA A 707 -14.42 21.01 29.55
N ASN A 708 -14.79 19.74 29.35
CA ASN A 708 -16.16 19.26 29.48
C ASN A 708 -16.72 19.45 30.91
N ARG A 709 -15.88 19.38 31.95
CA ARG A 709 -16.27 19.52 33.38
C ARG A 709 -17.50 18.67 33.73
N LEU A 710 -17.53 17.42 33.25
CA LEU A 710 -18.64 16.46 33.43
C LEU A 710 -20.01 16.94 32.90
N ARG A 711 -20.05 17.97 32.04
CA ARG A 711 -21.31 18.54 31.53
C ARG A 711 -22.06 17.61 30.59
N TYR A 712 -21.33 16.95 29.69
CA TYR A 712 -21.87 15.93 28.80
C TYR A 712 -21.29 14.57 29.17
N PRO A 713 -22.12 13.50 29.25
CA PRO A 713 -21.60 12.15 29.34
C PRO A 713 -20.68 11.86 28.17
N ILE A 714 -19.56 11.20 28.43
CA ILE A 714 -18.58 10.83 27.40
C ILE A 714 -18.68 9.33 27.17
N VAL A 715 -18.86 8.96 25.90
CA VAL A 715 -18.83 7.58 25.40
C VAL A 715 -17.67 7.45 24.42
N GLY A 716 -16.93 6.35 24.43
CA GLY A 716 -15.83 6.17 23.48
C GLY A 716 -15.38 4.73 23.25
N GLY A 717 -14.47 4.59 22.30
CA GLY A 717 -13.87 3.31 21.91
C GLY A 717 -12.73 2.89 22.83
N ASP A 718 -12.21 1.68 22.59
CA ASP A 718 -11.18 1.01 23.38
C ASP A 718 -9.84 1.78 23.45
N SER A 719 -9.61 2.78 22.60
CA SER A 719 -8.49 3.73 22.74
C SER A 719 -8.52 4.52 24.04
N LEU A 720 -9.71 4.71 24.64
CA LEU A 720 -9.85 5.37 25.95
C LEU A 720 -9.64 4.42 27.15
N PHE A 721 -9.38 3.13 26.93
CA PHE A 721 -9.08 2.20 28.02
C PHE A 721 -7.58 2.26 28.35
N MET A 722 -7.18 3.30 29.08
CA MET A 722 -5.79 3.49 29.51
C MET A 722 -5.68 4.05 30.94
N PRO A 723 -4.73 3.56 31.75
CA PRO A 723 -4.51 4.08 33.11
C PRO A 723 -4.20 5.58 33.16
N ASN A 724 -3.40 6.06 32.21
CA ASN A 724 -2.99 7.47 32.13
C ASN A 724 -4.17 8.45 31.91
N ILE A 725 -5.33 8.02 31.39
CA ILE A 725 -6.54 8.86 31.36
C ILE A 725 -7.00 9.17 32.77
N LEU A 726 -7.09 8.14 33.60
CA LEU A 726 -7.62 8.27 34.96
C LEU A 726 -6.73 9.18 35.80
N GLU A 727 -5.42 9.03 35.65
CA GLU A 727 -4.42 9.89 36.29
C GLU A 727 -4.41 11.31 35.70
N GLY A 728 -4.46 11.42 34.37
CA GLY A 728 -4.38 12.69 33.67
C GLY A 728 -5.58 13.60 33.92
N VAL A 729 -6.81 13.09 33.83
CA VAL A 729 -8.01 13.95 33.90
C VAL A 729 -8.70 13.91 35.26
N GLY A 730 -8.31 12.98 36.13
CA GLY A 730 -8.87 12.79 37.47
C GLY A 730 -10.38 12.63 37.44
N ASN A 731 -11.07 13.24 38.40
CA ASN A 731 -12.53 13.16 38.55
C ASN A 731 -13.33 13.60 37.31
N ASN A 732 -12.72 14.28 36.34
CA ASN A 732 -13.38 14.60 35.07
C ASN A 732 -13.61 13.37 34.17
N ALA A 733 -13.02 12.22 34.48
CA ALA A 733 -13.32 10.95 33.81
C ALA A 733 -14.52 10.23 34.41
N GLU A 734 -15.03 10.64 35.58
CA GLU A 734 -16.09 9.89 36.26
C GLU A 734 -17.35 9.76 35.38
N GLY A 735 -17.88 8.54 35.30
CA GLY A 735 -19.04 8.24 34.47
C GLY A 735 -18.76 8.07 32.97
N MET A 736 -17.52 8.26 32.49
CA MET A 736 -17.12 7.88 31.12
C MET A 736 -17.49 6.43 30.85
N VAL A 737 -18.01 6.12 29.66
CA VAL A 737 -18.31 4.75 29.22
C VAL A 737 -17.47 4.38 28.02
N VAL A 738 -16.78 3.25 28.11
CA VAL A 738 -15.83 2.78 27.09
C VAL A 738 -16.18 1.37 26.64
N GLY A 739 -16.20 1.14 25.33
CA GLY A 739 -16.36 -0.19 24.75
C GLY A 739 -15.03 -0.91 24.68
N ILE A 740 -14.95 -2.10 25.28
CA ILE A 740 -13.74 -2.93 25.29
C ILE A 740 -14.06 -4.40 24.98
N PRO A 741 -13.09 -5.16 24.44
CA PRO A 741 -13.33 -6.55 24.06
C PRO A 741 -13.39 -7.52 25.25
N TRP A 742 -12.84 -7.15 26.42
CA TRP A 742 -12.77 -8.02 27.61
C TRP A 742 -12.41 -7.23 28.88
N HIS A 743 -12.84 -7.72 30.04
CA HIS A 743 -12.39 -7.23 31.36
C HIS A 743 -12.24 -8.40 32.33
N HIS A 744 -11.23 -8.35 33.21
CA HIS A 744 -10.90 -9.47 34.11
C HIS A 744 -12.05 -9.83 35.07
N LEU A 745 -12.77 -8.84 35.61
CA LEU A 745 -13.90 -9.08 36.52
C LEU A 745 -15.10 -9.79 35.86
N SER A 746 -15.20 -9.74 34.54
CA SER A 746 -16.30 -10.32 33.74
C SER A 746 -15.76 -11.34 32.74
N SER A 747 -14.57 -11.89 32.99
CA SER A 747 -13.98 -12.91 32.15
C SER A 747 -14.82 -14.19 32.17
N PRO A 748 -15.11 -14.82 31.02
CA PRO A 748 -15.73 -16.15 30.97
C PRO A 748 -14.78 -17.25 31.47
N ASN A 749 -13.47 -16.98 31.55
CA ASN A 749 -12.46 -17.91 32.05
C ASN A 749 -11.85 -17.41 33.37
N ARG A 750 -12.49 -17.78 34.50
CA ARG A 750 -12.03 -17.39 35.84
C ARG A 750 -10.67 -18.00 36.22
N GLN A 751 -10.41 -19.22 35.76
CA GLN A 751 -9.15 -19.91 36.02
C GLN A 751 -7.98 -19.15 35.40
N TYR A 752 -8.13 -18.70 34.15
CA TYR A 752 -7.15 -17.83 33.50
C TYR A 752 -6.91 -16.57 34.34
N THR A 753 -7.97 -15.84 34.72
CA THR A 753 -7.78 -14.58 35.48
C THR A 753 -7.05 -14.78 36.80
N GLN A 754 -7.33 -15.85 37.53
CA GLN A 754 -6.66 -16.17 38.79
C GLN A 754 -5.18 -16.53 38.56
N ALA A 755 -4.90 -17.35 37.54
CA ALA A 755 -3.53 -17.73 37.20
C ALA A 755 -2.70 -16.54 36.73
N THR A 756 -3.29 -15.68 35.89
CA THR A 756 -2.65 -14.48 35.35
C THR A 756 -2.37 -13.44 36.44
N ILE A 757 -3.32 -13.16 37.35
CA ILE A 757 -3.08 -12.26 38.49
C ILE A 757 -1.96 -12.81 39.38
N LYS A 758 -1.95 -14.13 39.62
CA LYS A 758 -0.88 -14.77 40.41
C LYS A 758 0.48 -14.67 39.71
N LEU A 759 0.53 -14.78 38.39
CA LEU A 759 1.76 -14.73 37.61
C LEU A 759 2.36 -13.32 37.53
N TRP A 760 1.52 -12.31 37.29
CA TRP A 760 1.96 -10.93 37.04
C TRP A 760 1.89 -10.04 38.28
N GLY A 761 1.28 -10.50 39.37
CA GLY A 761 1.13 -9.77 40.63
C GLY A 761 0.02 -8.72 40.63
N GLU A 762 -0.61 -8.46 39.48
CA GLU A 762 -1.64 -7.45 39.30
C GLU A 762 -2.71 -7.88 38.28
N PRO A 763 -3.92 -7.29 38.33
CA PRO A 763 -4.91 -7.46 37.26
C PRO A 763 -4.37 -6.95 35.92
N VAL A 764 -4.54 -7.77 34.88
CA VAL A 764 -4.15 -7.41 33.51
C VAL A 764 -5.34 -6.86 32.72
N ASN A 765 -5.05 -6.19 31.61
CA ASN A 765 -6.11 -5.71 30.72
C ASN A 765 -6.36 -6.64 29.53
N TRP A 766 -7.29 -6.21 28.67
CA TRP A 766 -7.71 -6.97 27.51
C TRP A 766 -6.60 -7.22 26.48
N ARG A 767 -5.58 -6.35 26.37
CA ARG A 767 -4.46 -6.57 25.44
C ARG A 767 -3.64 -7.79 25.85
N THR A 768 -3.46 -8.01 27.15
CA THR A 768 -2.87 -9.23 27.70
C THR A 768 -3.73 -10.45 27.36
N ALA A 769 -5.03 -10.41 27.64
CA ALA A 769 -5.94 -11.53 27.39
C ALA A 769 -6.02 -11.90 25.90
N LEU A 770 -6.12 -10.92 25.01
CA LEU A 770 -6.24 -11.15 23.57
C LEU A 770 -4.91 -11.59 22.93
N SER A 771 -3.76 -11.13 23.45
CA SER A 771 -2.44 -11.60 22.99
C SER A 771 -2.11 -13.01 23.48
N TYR A 772 -2.58 -13.36 24.69
CA TYR A 772 -2.59 -14.75 25.16
C TYR A 772 -3.41 -15.63 24.21
N ASP A 773 -4.63 -15.21 23.88
CA ASP A 773 -5.52 -15.94 22.98
C ASP A 773 -4.96 -16.11 21.57
N ALA A 774 -4.36 -15.06 21.01
CA ALA A 774 -3.67 -15.14 19.72
C ALA A 774 -2.56 -16.20 19.72
N THR A 775 -1.76 -16.23 20.78
CA THR A 775 -0.69 -17.22 20.94
C THR A 775 -1.25 -18.63 21.15
N ARG A 776 -2.31 -18.77 21.95
CA ARG A 776 -3.00 -20.05 22.16
C ARG A 776 -3.59 -20.61 20.88
N VAL A 777 -4.09 -19.76 19.97
CA VAL A 777 -4.57 -20.18 18.65
C VAL A 777 -3.44 -20.80 17.83
N PHE A 778 -2.28 -20.15 17.75
CA PHE A 778 -1.12 -20.74 17.08
C PHE A 778 -0.70 -22.07 17.72
N VAL A 779 -0.56 -22.10 19.04
CA VAL A 779 -0.21 -23.33 19.79
C VAL A 779 -1.17 -24.47 19.45
N ALA A 780 -2.48 -24.23 19.57
CA ALA A 780 -3.51 -25.24 19.33
C ALA A 780 -3.53 -25.73 17.88
N ALA A 781 -3.27 -24.85 16.91
CA ALA A 781 -3.11 -25.25 15.52
C ALA A 781 -1.90 -26.18 15.32
N THR A 782 -0.76 -25.88 15.96
CA THR A 782 0.42 -26.76 15.89
C THR A 782 0.15 -28.14 16.48
N GLU A 783 -0.59 -28.24 17.58
CA GLU A 783 -0.89 -29.52 18.27
C GLU A 783 -1.73 -30.48 17.41
N LYS A 784 -2.45 -29.96 16.40
CA LYS A 784 -3.24 -30.76 15.45
C LYS A 784 -2.43 -31.31 14.28
N LEU A 785 -1.17 -30.91 14.13
CA LEU A 785 -0.36 -31.15 12.94
C LEU A 785 0.79 -32.13 13.21
N SER A 786 0.99 -33.08 12.29
CA SER A 786 2.15 -33.99 12.31
C SER A 786 3.46 -33.32 11.87
N PHE A 787 3.35 -32.29 11.03
CA PHE A 787 4.42 -31.40 10.58
C PHE A 787 3.89 -29.97 10.53
N VAL A 788 4.67 -28.98 10.97
CA VAL A 788 4.20 -27.59 11.04
C VAL A 788 4.87 -26.76 9.93
N SER A 789 4.06 -26.05 9.17
CA SER A 789 4.43 -25.07 8.15
C SER A 789 3.50 -23.87 8.22
N ARG A 790 3.83 -22.78 7.53
CA ARG A 790 2.97 -21.60 7.49
C ARG A 790 1.62 -21.91 6.83
N GLU A 791 1.64 -22.69 5.76
CA GLU A 791 0.47 -23.10 4.99
C GLU A 791 -0.49 -23.97 5.80
N ASN A 792 0.01 -25.01 6.46
CA ASN A 792 -0.88 -25.91 7.19
C ASN A 792 -1.39 -25.30 8.50
N LEU A 793 -0.68 -24.35 9.10
CA LEU A 793 -1.21 -23.55 10.20
C LEU A 793 -2.40 -22.72 9.75
N GLU A 794 -2.30 -22.03 8.62
CA GLU A 794 -3.41 -21.26 8.05
C GLU A 794 -4.62 -22.16 7.77
N GLN A 795 -4.40 -23.28 7.07
CA GLN A 795 -5.46 -24.24 6.73
C GLN A 795 -6.16 -24.79 7.99
N THR A 796 -5.38 -25.16 9.02
CA THR A 796 -5.92 -25.68 10.28
C THR A 796 -6.78 -24.62 10.99
N MET A 797 -6.35 -23.36 11.01
CA MET A 797 -7.11 -22.26 11.60
C MET A 797 -8.33 -21.84 10.75
N ALA A 798 -8.36 -22.23 9.48
CA ALA A 798 -9.49 -22.02 8.57
C ALA A 798 -10.57 -23.11 8.67
N GLU A 799 -10.28 -24.26 9.30
CA GLU A 799 -11.23 -25.36 9.41
C GLU A 799 -12.50 -24.92 10.17
N PRO A 800 -13.71 -25.21 9.68
CA PRO A 800 -14.96 -24.78 10.32
C PRO A 800 -15.16 -25.29 11.76
N ASN A 801 -14.51 -26.39 12.13
CA ASN A 801 -14.54 -27.00 13.46
C ASN A 801 -13.30 -26.65 14.31
N PHE A 802 -12.42 -25.76 13.83
CA PHE A 802 -11.32 -25.25 14.61
C PHE A 802 -11.87 -24.32 15.71
N THR A 803 -11.73 -24.75 16.96
CA THR A 803 -12.09 -23.95 18.13
C THR A 803 -11.00 -24.08 19.20
N VAL A 804 -10.72 -22.98 19.89
CA VAL A 804 -9.71 -22.90 20.94
C VAL A 804 -10.32 -22.26 22.18
N LYS A 805 -10.12 -22.87 23.35
CA LYS A 805 -10.48 -22.25 24.63
C LYS A 805 -9.37 -21.30 25.06
N GLY A 806 -9.72 -20.04 25.25
CA GLY A 806 -8.82 -18.97 25.67
C GLY A 806 -9.27 -18.23 26.94
N ALA A 807 -8.59 -17.14 27.24
CA ALA A 807 -8.93 -16.15 28.24
C ALA A 807 -10.30 -15.52 27.98
N THR A 808 -10.63 -15.28 26.71
CA THR A 808 -11.88 -14.65 26.30
C THR A 808 -12.98 -15.64 25.91
N GLY A 809 -12.87 -16.91 26.32
CA GLY A 809 -13.84 -17.96 26.02
C GLY A 809 -13.45 -18.77 24.78
N ASP A 810 -14.45 -19.28 24.06
CA ASP A 810 -14.21 -20.03 22.82
C ASP A 810 -13.79 -19.07 21.68
N ILE A 811 -12.81 -19.49 20.89
CA ILE A 811 -12.23 -18.73 19.78
C ILE A 811 -12.37 -19.56 18.51
N SER A 812 -13.04 -18.99 17.52
CA SER A 812 -13.17 -19.52 16.16
C SER A 812 -13.26 -18.34 15.19
N PHE A 813 -13.15 -18.60 13.89
CA PHE A 813 -13.03 -17.56 12.87
C PHE A 813 -14.08 -17.70 11.77
N LEU A 814 -14.49 -16.56 11.23
CA LEU A 814 -15.22 -16.45 9.98
C LEU A 814 -14.26 -16.56 8.80
N TYR A 815 -14.81 -16.81 7.60
CA TYR A 815 -14.01 -16.95 6.38
C TYR A 815 -13.18 -15.71 6.04
N ASN A 816 -13.65 -14.51 6.42
CA ASN A 816 -12.95 -13.25 6.21
C ASN A 816 -11.82 -13.00 7.23
N GLY A 817 -11.57 -13.94 8.14
CA GLY A 817 -10.55 -13.87 9.18
C GLY A 817 -10.99 -13.20 10.49
N ASP A 818 -12.22 -12.67 10.55
CA ASP A 818 -12.75 -12.09 11.78
C ASP A 818 -13.07 -13.17 12.80
N ARG A 819 -12.93 -12.86 14.09
CA ARG A 819 -13.41 -13.75 15.14
C ARG A 819 -14.92 -13.93 15.01
N LYS A 820 -15.37 -15.19 15.06
CA LYS A 820 -16.80 -15.50 15.12
C LYS A 820 -17.35 -14.98 16.45
N GLN A 821 -18.32 -14.07 16.36
CA GLN A 821 -18.88 -13.39 17.52
C GLN A 821 -19.71 -14.36 18.38
N LEU A 822 -19.33 -14.45 19.65
CA LEU A 822 -20.17 -14.94 20.74
C LEU A 822 -20.27 -13.74 21.70
N ASN A 823 -21.47 -13.34 22.11
CA ASN A 823 -21.80 -12.10 22.85
C ASN A 823 -20.91 -11.79 24.09
N ILE A 824 -19.66 -11.36 23.90
CA ILE A 824 -18.65 -11.20 24.97
C ILE A 824 -18.09 -9.78 25.01
N GLN A 825 -18.63 -8.84 24.23
CA GLN A 825 -18.22 -7.44 24.30
C GLN A 825 -18.74 -6.76 25.56
N GLN A 826 -17.91 -5.91 26.14
CA GLN A 826 -18.16 -5.32 27.45
C GLN A 826 -18.07 -3.81 27.36
N LEU A 827 -19.02 -3.15 28.01
CA LEU A 827 -18.92 -1.73 28.31
C LEU A 827 -18.34 -1.61 29.72
N VAL A 828 -17.38 -0.73 29.90
CA VAL A 828 -16.89 -0.34 31.22
C VAL A 828 -17.26 1.10 31.48
N THR A 829 -17.40 1.45 32.75
CA THR A 829 -17.61 2.81 33.21
C THR A 829 -16.54 3.20 34.21
N VAL A 830 -16.12 4.45 34.21
CA VAL A 830 -15.17 4.97 35.19
C VAL A 830 -15.88 5.31 36.49
N LYS A 831 -15.44 4.71 37.59
CA LYS A 831 -15.97 4.98 38.95
C LYS A 831 -14.86 5.05 39.97
N ALA A 832 -15.06 5.84 41.02
CA ALA A 832 -14.21 5.82 42.20
C ALA A 832 -14.38 4.50 42.96
N HIS A 833 -13.26 3.88 43.35
CA HIS A 833 -13.27 2.71 44.22
C HIS A 833 -13.83 3.10 45.60
N PRO A 834 -14.83 2.38 46.16
CA PRO A 834 -15.54 2.81 47.37
C PRO A 834 -14.64 3.04 48.58
N SER A 835 -13.54 2.28 48.70
CA SER A 835 -12.64 2.34 49.85
C SER A 835 -11.42 3.24 49.67
N THR A 836 -10.97 3.45 48.44
CA THR A 836 -9.69 4.17 48.18
C THR A 836 -9.92 5.51 47.47
N GLY A 837 -11.12 5.75 46.93
CA GLY A 837 -11.42 6.92 46.11
C GLY A 837 -10.73 6.92 44.74
N GLN A 838 -9.85 5.96 44.46
CA GLN A 838 -9.11 5.88 43.20
C GLN A 838 -10.05 5.52 42.05
N LEU A 839 -9.96 6.26 40.95
CA LEU A 839 -10.75 5.96 39.75
C LEU A 839 -10.27 4.67 39.09
N GLN A 840 -11.23 3.90 38.61
CA GLN A 840 -11.00 2.64 37.90
C GLN A 840 -12.08 2.41 36.85
N PHE A 841 -11.71 1.70 35.78
CA PHE A 841 -12.69 1.14 34.86
C PHE A 841 -13.34 -0.09 35.51
N VAL A 842 -14.67 -0.11 35.55
CA VAL A 842 -15.43 -1.26 36.06
C VAL A 842 -16.48 -1.69 35.03
N PRO A 843 -16.77 -3.01 34.89
CA PRO A 843 -17.82 -3.46 34.00
C PRO A 843 -19.16 -2.81 34.30
N LEU A 844 -19.80 -2.32 33.25
CA LEU A 844 -21.17 -1.84 33.29
C LEU A 844 -22.10 -3.06 33.39
N LYS A 845 -22.95 -3.08 34.43
CA LYS A 845 -23.88 -4.18 34.70
C LYS A 845 -25.19 -4.05 33.96
#